data_AF-A0A954Y258-F1
#
_entry.id   AF-A0A954Y258-F1
#
_cell.length_a   1.000
_cell.length_b   1.000
_cell.length_c   1.000
_cell.angle_alpha   90.00
_cell.angle_beta   90.00
_cell.angle_gamma   90.00
#
_symmetry.space_group_name_H-M   'P 1'
#
loop_
_entity.id
_entity.type
_entity.pdbx_description
1 polymer ?
#
loop_
_entity_poly.entity_id
_entity_poly.type
_entity_poly.pdbx_seq_one_letter_code
_entity_poly.pdbx_strand_id
1 'polypeptide(L)'
;MSIHVALHHKTSYAYSKRITLGPQVIRLRPAPHCRTPVESYSLRVSGGEHFLNWQQDPFGNYLARCVFNEPAEHLDIEVDLVASLSSINPFDFFLEPAAEKFPFVYDADTHEQLKPYLALPPAGPRLHSLLGTIDRTPRKTIDLLVDLNQRLQQQIDYVVRMEPGVQTADQTLEIGRGSCQDSAWLLCQALRHLGFATRFVSGYLIQLVADQKSLDGPSGPEADFTDLHAWTEVYLPGAGWVGLDPTSGLLAGEGHLPLACTPQPISAAPITGGHEPCDVDFSFEMSVSRVYEDPRVTKPYTEEQWDRIESLGHQVDERLRHNDVRLTMGGEPTFVSIDDMEGDEWNTAAVGPNKRRLADDLMLRLKQRFGQGGLLHYGQGKWYPGESLPRWSFHCYWRKDGQPVWQNDQLFARVDNDHGHTIDHARRFAHALAQRLEVNTEHAIDGYEDSMYYAWRERRLPANVDPRDSKLDDPEERERIARVFEQGLTAAVGVALPLRYCWWEAQPRWESGAWVVRSEEMFLIPGDSPMGYRLPLIGLLYTSKVYGSEGFYERDPLAVTAELPAYESLRRRMGAGVPVGAVMQRYAGSVKQSHQVGFGRHGANGVGGYGDDHGETDEPSPETHDPEAPLAKVDVRYSDPANVIRTALCVEPRGGVLHVFMPPCDRLEVYLDLIAAVEDTAESLDTPVIIEGYEPPHDHRLQHIKVTPDPGVLEVNVHPAESWDELVNITTGVYEDARNSRLGTEKFDLDGTHTGSGGGNHVVLGG
;
A
#
# COMPACT_ATOMS: atom_id res chain seq x y z
N MET A 1 -21.80 1.86 13.85
CA MET A 1 -23.01 2.40 13.18
C MET A 1 -23.87 1.23 12.76
N SER A 2 -25.18 1.28 12.98
CA SER A 2 -26.08 0.15 12.72
C SER A 2 -27.05 0.47 11.59
N ILE A 3 -27.22 -0.45 10.65
CA ILE A 3 -28.23 -0.39 9.59
C ILE A 3 -29.48 -1.12 10.09
N HIS A 4 -30.62 -0.43 10.13
CA HIS A 4 -31.89 -1.09 10.45
C HIS A 4 -32.52 -1.62 9.18
N VAL A 5 -32.75 -2.93 9.14
CA VAL A 5 -33.37 -3.61 8.01
C VAL A 5 -34.70 -4.20 8.41
N ALA A 6 -35.71 -4.04 7.55
CA ALA A 6 -36.98 -4.75 7.67
C ALA A 6 -36.95 -5.95 6.73
N LEU A 7 -37.17 -7.14 7.29
CA LEU A 7 -37.33 -8.40 6.57
C LEU A 7 -38.80 -8.79 6.57
N HIS A 8 -39.30 -9.14 5.40
CA HIS A 8 -40.62 -9.75 5.19
C HIS A 8 -40.43 -11.17 4.65
N HIS A 9 -41.09 -12.14 5.26
CA HIS A 9 -41.16 -13.53 4.83
C HIS A 9 -42.62 -13.94 4.75
N LYS A 10 -43.05 -14.44 3.60
CA LYS A 10 -44.33 -15.13 3.47
C LYS A 10 -44.17 -16.51 2.85
N THR A 11 -44.66 -17.53 3.54
CA THR A 11 -44.80 -18.89 3.03
C THR A 11 -46.29 -19.22 2.92
N SER A 12 -46.72 -19.67 1.74
CA SER A 12 -48.12 -19.99 1.43
C SER A 12 -48.25 -21.40 0.88
N TYR A 13 -49.18 -22.16 1.46
CA TYR A 13 -49.61 -23.47 0.99
C TYR A 13 -51.07 -23.37 0.58
N ALA A 14 -51.38 -23.59 -0.70
CA ALA A 14 -52.76 -23.70 -1.18
C ALA A 14 -53.10 -25.17 -1.41
N TYR A 15 -54.20 -25.63 -0.82
CA TYR A 15 -54.62 -27.02 -0.89
C TYR A 15 -55.69 -27.19 -1.97
N SER A 16 -55.57 -28.25 -2.77
CA SER A 16 -56.54 -28.62 -3.82
C SER A 16 -57.98 -28.82 -3.32
N LYS A 17 -58.16 -29.00 -2.01
CA LYS A 17 -59.45 -29.17 -1.32
C LYS A 17 -59.33 -28.70 0.14
N ARG A 18 -60.46 -28.54 0.83
CA ARG A 18 -60.47 -28.40 2.29
C ARG A 18 -59.89 -29.65 2.95
N ILE A 19 -58.86 -29.47 3.76
CA ILE A 19 -58.19 -30.55 4.50
C ILE A 19 -58.11 -30.27 5.99
N THR A 20 -58.09 -31.33 6.79
CA THR A 20 -57.72 -31.22 8.20
C THR A 20 -56.21 -31.03 8.33
N LEU A 21 -55.81 -29.99 9.05
CA LEU A 21 -54.41 -29.76 9.43
C LEU A 21 -54.14 -30.36 10.81
N GLY A 22 -53.12 -31.20 10.90
CA GLY A 22 -52.55 -31.58 12.19
C GLY A 22 -51.80 -30.40 12.82
N PRO A 23 -51.27 -30.55 14.06
CA PRO A 23 -50.48 -29.50 14.69
C PRO A 23 -49.29 -29.09 13.82
N GLN A 24 -49.22 -27.79 13.52
CA GLN A 24 -48.12 -27.17 12.81
C GLN A 24 -47.14 -26.57 13.81
N VAL A 25 -45.84 -26.69 13.56
CA VAL A 25 -44.76 -26.11 14.37
C VAL A 25 -43.93 -25.21 13.47
N ILE A 26 -43.89 -23.93 13.82
CA ILE A 26 -43.21 -22.87 13.07
C ILE A 26 -42.00 -22.41 13.89
N ARG A 27 -40.82 -22.40 13.26
CA ARG A 27 -39.52 -22.04 13.85
C ARG A 27 -38.92 -20.81 13.17
N LEU A 28 -39.75 -19.82 12.84
CA LEU A 28 -39.35 -18.63 12.07
C LEU A 28 -39.05 -17.40 12.94
N ARG A 29 -38.87 -17.60 14.26
CA ARG A 29 -38.48 -16.55 15.19
C ARG A 29 -36.98 -16.65 15.49
N PRO A 30 -36.20 -15.56 15.36
CA PRO A 30 -34.79 -15.55 15.75
C PRO A 30 -34.56 -16.08 17.16
N ALA A 31 -33.53 -16.92 17.29
CA ALA A 31 -33.18 -17.59 18.51
C ALA A 31 -32.68 -16.58 19.57
N PRO A 32 -32.82 -16.89 20.87
CA PRO A 32 -32.42 -15.97 21.94
C PRO A 32 -30.94 -15.57 21.91
N HIS A 33 -30.09 -16.38 21.29
CA HIS A 33 -28.64 -16.19 21.18
C HIS A 33 -28.22 -15.55 19.85
N CYS A 34 -29.16 -15.04 19.06
CA CYS A 34 -28.84 -14.26 17.86
C CYS A 34 -28.02 -13.03 18.28
N ARG A 35 -26.86 -12.84 17.65
CA ARG A 35 -25.96 -11.71 17.94
C ARG A 35 -26.53 -10.40 17.42
N THR A 36 -27.31 -10.45 16.34
CA THR A 36 -27.98 -9.31 15.73
C THR A 36 -29.26 -8.97 16.50
N PRO A 37 -29.37 -7.77 17.08
CA PRO A 37 -30.58 -7.36 17.79
C PRO A 37 -31.81 -7.35 16.87
N VAL A 38 -32.90 -7.95 17.34
CA VAL A 38 -34.21 -7.96 16.68
C VAL A 38 -35.12 -7.00 17.43
N GLU A 39 -35.32 -5.82 16.85
CA GLU A 39 -36.06 -4.69 17.45
C GLU A 39 -37.57 -4.94 17.47
N SER A 40 -38.08 -5.61 16.44
CA SER A 40 -39.48 -5.99 16.36
C SER A 40 -39.65 -7.30 15.60
N TYR A 41 -40.69 -8.04 15.96
CA TYR A 41 -41.06 -9.32 15.35
C TYR A 41 -42.58 -9.48 15.35
N SER A 42 -43.13 -9.91 14.24
CA SER A 42 -44.54 -10.25 14.05
C SER A 42 -44.64 -11.61 13.38
N LEU A 43 -45.58 -12.44 13.85
CA LEU A 43 -45.97 -13.70 13.21
C LEU A 43 -47.48 -13.65 12.96
N ARG A 44 -47.88 -13.76 11.71
CA ARG A 44 -49.27 -13.86 11.28
C ARG A 44 -49.48 -15.21 10.60
N VAL A 45 -50.53 -15.92 11.00
CA VAL A 45 -50.91 -17.22 10.43
C VAL A 45 -52.35 -17.12 9.94
N SER A 46 -52.60 -17.45 8.67
CA SER A 46 -53.93 -17.56 8.07
C SER A 46 -54.18 -18.98 7.58
N GLY A 47 -55.46 -19.35 7.44
CA GLY A 47 -55.88 -20.72 7.13
C GLY A 47 -57.03 -21.23 8.00
N GLY A 48 -57.67 -20.36 8.78
CA GLY A 48 -58.81 -20.69 9.65
C GLY A 48 -58.59 -20.29 11.12
N GLU A 49 -59.61 -20.51 11.95
CA GLU A 49 -59.47 -20.33 13.40
C GLU A 49 -58.48 -21.35 13.96
N HIS A 50 -57.46 -20.85 14.66
CA HIS A 50 -56.40 -21.65 15.21
C HIS A 50 -56.00 -21.18 16.60
N PHE A 51 -55.50 -22.11 17.39
CA PHE A 51 -54.85 -21.81 18.66
C PHE A 51 -53.33 -21.79 18.45
N LEU A 52 -52.69 -20.67 18.78
CA LEU A 52 -51.25 -20.50 18.74
C LEU A 52 -50.67 -20.56 20.15
N ASN A 53 -49.70 -21.45 20.37
CA ASN A 53 -48.97 -21.57 21.62
C ASN A 53 -47.46 -21.53 21.39
N TRP A 54 -46.77 -20.62 22.09
CA TRP A 54 -45.32 -20.53 22.06
C TRP A 54 -44.68 -21.50 23.05
N GLN A 55 -43.66 -22.22 22.60
CA GLN A 55 -42.90 -23.18 23.38
C GLN A 55 -41.40 -23.03 23.09
N GLN A 56 -40.59 -23.71 23.89
CA GLN A 56 -39.18 -23.92 23.59
C GLN A 56 -38.90 -25.43 23.50
N ASP A 57 -38.06 -25.81 22.55
CA ASP A 57 -37.52 -27.17 22.49
C ASP A 57 -36.39 -27.37 23.53
N PRO A 58 -35.89 -28.60 23.73
CA PRO A 58 -34.77 -28.86 24.65
C PRO A 58 -33.47 -28.13 24.31
N PHE A 59 -33.36 -27.54 23.11
CA PHE A 59 -32.19 -26.80 22.64
C PHE A 59 -32.38 -25.28 22.76
N GLY A 60 -33.53 -24.83 23.28
CA GLY A 60 -33.85 -23.41 23.52
C GLY A 60 -34.43 -22.68 22.30
N ASN A 61 -34.76 -23.39 21.20
CA ASN A 61 -35.34 -22.78 20.01
C ASN A 61 -36.81 -22.42 20.23
N TYR A 62 -37.27 -21.29 19.69
CA TYR A 62 -38.66 -20.88 19.78
C TYR A 62 -39.55 -21.68 18.82
N LEU A 63 -40.63 -22.25 19.34
CA LEU A 63 -41.62 -23.02 18.58
C LEU A 63 -42.99 -22.34 18.68
N ALA A 64 -43.54 -21.83 17.57
CA ALA A 64 -44.95 -21.47 17.49
C ALA A 64 -45.75 -22.68 17.04
N ARG A 65 -46.49 -23.29 17.98
CA ARG A 65 -47.34 -24.45 17.70
C ARG A 65 -48.77 -23.98 17.40
N CYS A 66 -49.21 -24.18 16.16
CA CYS A 66 -50.56 -23.85 15.70
C CYS A 66 -51.41 -25.11 15.59
N VAL A 67 -52.60 -25.08 16.18
CA VAL A 67 -53.59 -26.16 16.09
C VAL A 67 -54.87 -25.61 15.48
N PHE A 68 -55.29 -26.19 14.36
CA PHE A 68 -56.48 -25.78 13.60
C PHE A 68 -57.67 -26.65 14.01
N ASN A 69 -58.83 -26.03 14.22
CA ASN A 69 -60.05 -26.74 14.61
C ASN A 69 -60.95 -27.07 13.42
N GLU A 70 -60.78 -26.38 12.31
CA GLU A 70 -61.60 -26.50 11.11
C GLU A 70 -60.74 -26.84 9.88
N PRO A 71 -61.30 -27.53 8.87
CA PRO A 71 -60.60 -27.77 7.62
C PRO A 71 -60.25 -26.47 6.87
N ALA A 72 -59.02 -26.42 6.34
CA ALA A 72 -58.45 -25.24 5.69
C ALA A 72 -58.30 -25.46 4.17
N GLU A 73 -58.45 -24.39 3.38
CA GLU A 73 -58.15 -24.38 1.93
C GLU A 73 -56.73 -23.85 1.65
N HIS A 74 -56.15 -23.12 2.59
CA HIS A 74 -54.78 -22.61 2.51
C HIS A 74 -54.17 -22.51 3.91
N LEU A 75 -52.85 -22.38 3.98
CA LEU A 75 -52.09 -22.01 5.16
C LEU A 75 -51.07 -20.95 4.74
N ASP A 76 -51.19 -19.72 5.22
CA ASP A 76 -50.13 -18.72 5.06
C ASP A 76 -49.46 -18.45 6.40
N ILE A 77 -48.14 -18.31 6.35
CA ILE A 77 -47.29 -17.96 7.48
C ILE A 77 -46.47 -16.75 7.05
N GLU A 78 -46.73 -15.63 7.70
CA GLU A 78 -46.12 -14.34 7.41
C GLU A 78 -45.32 -13.88 8.63
N VAL A 79 -44.06 -13.53 8.41
CA VAL A 79 -43.14 -13.00 9.42
C VAL A 79 -42.61 -11.66 8.95
N ASP A 80 -42.77 -10.65 9.80
CA ASP A 80 -42.11 -9.35 9.66
C ASP A 80 -41.15 -9.17 10.83
N LEU A 81 -39.92 -8.76 10.57
CA LEU A 81 -38.98 -8.38 11.62
C LEU A 81 -38.14 -7.17 11.23
N VAL A 82 -37.71 -6.42 12.24
CA VAL A 82 -36.71 -5.36 12.08
C VAL A 82 -35.45 -5.79 12.82
N ALA A 83 -34.33 -5.87 12.11
CA ALA A 83 -33.03 -6.24 12.66
C ALA A 83 -32.05 -5.07 12.58
N SER A 84 -31.22 -4.91 13.61
CA SER A 84 -30.16 -3.90 13.67
C SER A 84 -28.82 -4.54 13.29
N LEU A 85 -28.42 -4.36 12.02
CA LEU A 85 -27.17 -4.91 11.49
C LEU A 85 -26.01 -3.97 11.83
N SER A 86 -25.21 -4.36 12.81
CA SER A 86 -23.89 -3.79 13.09
C SER A 86 -22.82 -4.78 12.66
N SER A 87 -21.74 -4.31 12.03
CA SER A 87 -20.61 -5.19 11.66
C SER A 87 -20.10 -5.95 12.88
N ILE A 88 -19.95 -7.26 12.72
CA ILE A 88 -19.48 -8.14 13.77
C ILE A 88 -18.13 -8.71 13.33
N ASN A 89 -17.09 -8.54 14.15
CA ASN A 89 -15.86 -9.30 13.94
C ASN A 89 -16.11 -10.78 14.26
N PRO A 90 -16.04 -11.69 13.26
CA PRO A 90 -16.31 -13.10 13.47
C PRO A 90 -15.19 -13.80 14.25
N PHE A 91 -14.03 -13.16 14.44
CA PHE A 91 -12.88 -13.67 15.19
C PHE A 91 -12.73 -13.06 16.60
N ASP A 92 -13.65 -12.21 17.03
CA ASP A 92 -13.63 -11.58 18.35
C ASP A 92 -14.08 -12.56 19.45
N PHE A 93 -13.18 -13.49 19.79
CA PHE A 93 -13.32 -14.43 20.89
C PHE A 93 -11.95 -14.96 21.31
N PHE A 94 -11.89 -15.59 22.48
CA PHE A 94 -10.69 -16.27 22.98
C PHE A 94 -10.96 -17.76 23.14
N LEU A 95 -9.94 -18.57 22.87
CA LEU A 95 -9.99 -20.01 23.16
C LEU A 95 -9.32 -20.30 24.49
N GLU A 96 -9.83 -21.30 25.20
CA GLU A 96 -9.11 -21.87 26.33
C GLU A 96 -7.76 -22.46 25.86
N PRO A 97 -6.69 -22.40 26.67
CA PRO A 97 -5.35 -22.89 26.26
C PRO A 97 -5.35 -24.35 25.76
N ALA A 98 -6.26 -25.18 26.27
CA ALA A 98 -6.41 -26.58 25.87
C ALA A 98 -6.99 -26.74 24.45
N ALA A 99 -7.72 -25.75 23.93
CA ALA A 99 -8.40 -25.77 22.64
C ALA A 99 -7.73 -24.88 21.57
N GLU A 100 -6.67 -24.13 21.91
CA GLU A 100 -5.93 -23.30 20.96
C GLU A 100 -5.34 -24.11 19.79
N LYS A 101 -4.94 -25.36 20.05
CA LYS A 101 -4.34 -26.25 19.05
C LYS A 101 -5.18 -27.51 18.86
N PHE A 102 -5.44 -27.86 17.61
CA PHE A 102 -6.04 -29.13 17.24
C PHE A 102 -4.94 -30.20 17.12
N PRO A 103 -5.17 -31.46 17.53
CA PRO A 103 -6.39 -31.97 18.17
C PRO A 103 -6.45 -31.68 19.67
N PHE A 104 -7.66 -31.43 20.18
CA PHE A 104 -7.94 -31.31 21.61
C PHE A 104 -9.10 -32.24 22.02
N VAL A 105 -9.30 -32.37 23.33
CA VAL A 105 -10.39 -33.15 23.92
C VAL A 105 -11.18 -32.26 24.89
N TYR A 106 -12.51 -32.32 24.83
CA TYR A 106 -13.37 -31.65 25.80
C TYR A 106 -13.16 -32.23 27.21
N ASP A 107 -13.26 -31.40 28.25
CA ASP A 107 -13.33 -31.90 29.61
C ASP A 107 -14.56 -32.79 29.81
N ALA A 108 -14.55 -33.62 30.85
CA ALA A 108 -15.55 -34.66 31.04
C ALA A 108 -16.99 -34.11 31.18
N ASP A 109 -17.15 -32.98 31.87
CA ASP A 109 -18.47 -32.39 32.14
C ASP A 109 -19.02 -31.73 30.86
N THR A 110 -18.20 -30.97 30.14
CA THR A 110 -18.56 -30.39 28.85
C THR A 110 -18.86 -31.48 27.82
N HIS A 111 -18.04 -32.53 27.75
CA HIS A 111 -18.27 -33.65 26.85
C HIS A 111 -19.61 -34.35 27.12
N GLU A 112 -19.98 -34.56 28.40
CA GLU A 112 -21.26 -35.15 28.78
C GLU A 112 -22.44 -34.30 28.27
N GLN A 113 -22.36 -32.98 28.43
CA GLN A 113 -23.40 -32.04 27.97
C GLN A 113 -23.48 -31.95 26.45
N LEU A 114 -22.38 -32.15 25.74
CA LEU A 114 -22.29 -32.08 24.28
C LEU A 114 -22.58 -33.38 23.55
N LYS A 115 -22.88 -34.48 24.27
CA LYS A 115 -23.14 -35.81 23.68
C LYS A 115 -24.04 -35.80 22.43
N PRO A 116 -25.20 -35.11 22.40
CA PRO A 116 -26.05 -35.06 21.21
C PRO A 116 -25.36 -34.45 19.98
N TYR A 117 -24.47 -33.49 20.20
CA TYR A 117 -23.73 -32.74 19.18
C TYR A 117 -22.43 -33.44 18.74
N LEU A 118 -22.00 -34.48 19.48
CA LEU A 118 -20.87 -35.34 19.16
C LEU A 118 -21.30 -36.67 18.50
N ALA A 119 -22.60 -36.94 18.44
CA ALA A 119 -23.13 -38.18 17.88
C ALA A 119 -22.75 -38.32 16.40
N LEU A 120 -22.06 -39.41 16.07
CA LEU A 120 -21.54 -39.71 14.73
C LEU A 120 -22.60 -40.43 13.89
N PRO A 121 -23.11 -39.82 12.82
CA PRO A 121 -23.87 -40.56 11.81
C PRO A 121 -22.96 -41.55 11.07
N PRO A 122 -23.52 -42.57 10.39
CA PRO A 122 -22.73 -43.48 9.57
C PRO A 122 -21.94 -42.75 8.48
N ALA A 123 -20.62 -42.89 8.49
CA ALA A 123 -19.75 -42.40 7.42
C ALA A 123 -19.63 -43.42 6.30
N GLY A 124 -19.86 -43.01 5.05
CA GLY A 124 -19.56 -43.83 3.89
C GLY A 124 -18.10 -43.65 3.40
N PRO A 125 -17.72 -44.35 2.32
CA PRO A 125 -16.36 -44.38 1.82
C PRO A 125 -15.82 -43.00 1.39
N ARG A 126 -16.67 -42.10 0.88
CA ARG A 126 -16.24 -40.77 0.42
C ARG A 126 -15.96 -39.85 1.60
N LEU A 127 -16.81 -39.87 2.63
CA LEU A 127 -16.54 -39.11 3.86
C LEU A 127 -15.26 -39.62 4.54
N HIS A 128 -15.06 -40.93 4.59
CA HIS A 128 -13.79 -41.50 5.08
C HIS A 128 -12.57 -41.06 4.26
N SER A 129 -12.70 -41.02 2.94
CA SER A 129 -11.63 -40.54 2.05
C SER A 129 -11.31 -39.07 2.33
N LEU A 130 -12.32 -38.20 2.45
CA LEU A 130 -12.12 -36.79 2.80
C LEU A 130 -11.38 -36.66 4.14
N LEU A 131 -11.87 -37.35 5.18
CA LEU A 131 -11.27 -37.32 6.52
C LEU A 131 -9.82 -37.83 6.55
N GLY A 132 -9.46 -38.76 5.66
CA GLY A 132 -8.10 -39.28 5.53
C GLY A 132 -7.11 -38.28 4.93
N THR A 133 -7.59 -37.24 4.24
CA THR A 133 -6.73 -36.18 3.67
C THR A 133 -6.49 -35.01 4.63
N ILE A 134 -7.14 -34.99 5.79
CA ILE A 134 -7.03 -33.89 6.74
C ILE A 134 -5.79 -34.12 7.61
N ASP A 135 -4.85 -33.17 7.58
CA ASP A 135 -3.67 -33.20 8.42
C ASP A 135 -4.07 -33.01 9.90
N ARG A 136 -3.59 -33.92 10.76
CA ARG A 136 -3.83 -33.91 12.21
C ARG A 136 -2.60 -33.51 13.00
N THR A 137 -1.57 -32.98 12.35
CA THR A 137 -0.42 -32.39 13.04
C THR A 137 -0.89 -31.19 13.88
N PRO A 138 -0.30 -30.98 15.09
CA PRO A 138 -0.69 -29.89 15.95
C PRO A 138 -0.56 -28.51 15.29
N ARG A 139 -1.70 -27.86 15.05
CA ARG A 139 -1.80 -26.50 14.49
C ARG A 139 -2.92 -25.72 15.16
N LYS A 140 -2.98 -24.40 14.94
CA LYS A 140 -4.05 -23.56 15.49
C LYS A 140 -5.42 -24.11 15.07
N THR A 141 -6.33 -24.26 16.03
CA THR A 141 -7.67 -24.81 15.80
C THR A 141 -8.46 -24.00 14.79
N ILE A 142 -8.38 -22.66 14.87
CA ILE A 142 -9.10 -21.76 13.96
C ILE A 142 -8.64 -21.92 12.52
N ASP A 143 -7.33 -22.00 12.27
CA ASP A 143 -6.79 -22.21 10.92
C ASP A 143 -7.33 -23.50 10.29
N LEU A 144 -7.45 -24.59 11.07
CA LEU A 144 -8.05 -25.84 10.57
C LEU A 144 -9.54 -25.67 10.20
N LEU A 145 -10.31 -24.95 11.02
CA LEU A 145 -11.73 -24.72 10.77
C LEU A 145 -11.94 -23.87 9.52
N VAL A 146 -11.15 -22.80 9.36
CA VAL A 146 -11.16 -21.93 8.18
C VAL A 146 -10.77 -22.74 6.93
N ASP A 147 -9.66 -23.48 6.98
CA ASP A 147 -9.19 -24.31 5.86
C ASP A 147 -10.24 -25.32 5.43
N LEU A 148 -10.87 -26.03 6.38
CA LEU A 148 -11.89 -27.04 6.07
C LEU A 148 -13.17 -26.40 5.50
N ASN A 149 -13.59 -25.26 6.04
CA ASN A 149 -14.77 -24.53 5.56
C ASN A 149 -14.58 -24.05 4.12
N GLN A 150 -13.44 -23.40 3.83
CA GLN A 150 -13.09 -22.95 2.47
C GLN A 150 -12.91 -24.12 1.52
N ARG A 151 -12.31 -25.23 1.97
CA ARG A 151 -12.14 -26.42 1.14
C ARG A 151 -13.48 -27.01 0.72
N LEU A 152 -14.46 -27.10 1.60
CA LEU A 152 -15.79 -27.60 1.22
C LEU A 152 -16.49 -26.65 0.25
N GLN A 153 -16.37 -25.34 0.46
CA GLN A 153 -16.89 -24.33 -0.46
C GLN A 153 -16.31 -24.48 -1.88
N GLN A 154 -15.02 -24.77 -2.00
CA GLN A 154 -14.35 -24.97 -3.29
C GLN A 154 -14.69 -26.31 -3.96
N GLN A 155 -15.12 -27.31 -3.18
CA GLN A 155 -15.37 -28.66 -3.67
C GLN A 155 -16.84 -28.94 -4.02
N ILE A 156 -17.78 -28.18 -3.45
CA ILE A 156 -19.22 -28.41 -3.58
C ILE A 156 -19.86 -27.20 -4.27
N ASP A 157 -20.32 -27.36 -5.51
CA ASP A 157 -21.02 -26.30 -6.22
C ASP A 157 -22.42 -26.07 -5.60
N TYR A 158 -22.74 -24.80 -5.35
CA TYR A 158 -24.05 -24.42 -4.80
C TYR A 158 -25.17 -24.57 -5.84
N VAL A 159 -26.29 -25.19 -5.43
CA VAL A 159 -27.52 -25.30 -6.21
C VAL A 159 -28.76 -25.13 -5.33
N VAL A 160 -29.77 -24.43 -5.85
CA VAL A 160 -31.10 -24.39 -5.23
C VAL A 160 -31.83 -25.70 -5.53
N ARG A 161 -32.36 -26.35 -4.49
CA ARG A 161 -33.03 -27.66 -4.59
C ARG A 161 -34.43 -27.62 -4.00
N MET A 162 -35.36 -28.23 -4.72
CA MET A 162 -36.76 -28.34 -4.31
C MET A 162 -37.10 -29.73 -3.75
N GLU A 163 -36.16 -30.71 -3.81
CA GLU A 163 -36.42 -32.03 -3.24
C GLU A 163 -36.43 -31.99 -1.71
N PRO A 164 -37.33 -32.74 -1.06
CA PRO A 164 -37.42 -32.75 0.39
C PRO A 164 -36.21 -33.47 1.02
N GLY A 165 -35.70 -32.88 2.11
CA GLY A 165 -34.66 -33.47 2.95
C GLY A 165 -33.23 -33.14 2.54
N VAL A 166 -32.29 -33.48 3.43
CA VAL A 166 -30.86 -33.21 3.28
C VAL A 166 -30.14 -34.43 2.71
N GLN A 167 -29.22 -34.22 1.76
CA GLN A 167 -28.35 -35.27 1.23
C GLN A 167 -27.49 -35.89 2.35
N THR A 168 -27.12 -37.15 2.17
CA THR A 168 -26.06 -37.74 2.99
C THR A 168 -24.70 -37.15 2.61
N ALA A 169 -23.74 -37.17 3.53
CA ALA A 169 -22.39 -36.65 3.27
C ALA A 169 -21.74 -37.30 2.03
N ASP A 170 -21.91 -38.62 1.86
CA ASP A 170 -21.40 -39.33 0.69
C ASP A 170 -22.12 -38.95 -0.61
N GLN A 171 -23.43 -38.67 -0.57
CA GLN A 171 -24.15 -38.17 -1.75
C GLN A 171 -23.64 -36.79 -2.16
N THR A 172 -23.46 -35.88 -1.21
CA THR A 172 -22.94 -34.52 -1.48
C THR A 172 -21.53 -34.58 -2.05
N LEU A 173 -20.64 -35.41 -1.48
CA LEU A 173 -19.28 -35.61 -1.98
C LEU A 173 -19.21 -36.37 -3.31
N GLU A 174 -20.22 -37.17 -3.64
CA GLU A 174 -20.31 -37.88 -4.92
C GLU A 174 -20.75 -36.97 -6.05
N ILE A 175 -21.82 -36.21 -5.82
CA ILE A 175 -22.41 -35.31 -6.80
C ILE A 175 -21.52 -34.07 -6.98
N GLY A 176 -20.85 -33.64 -5.92
CA GLY A 176 -20.06 -32.40 -5.89
C GLY A 176 -20.93 -31.15 -5.96
N ARG A 177 -22.24 -31.26 -5.69
CA ARG A 177 -23.19 -30.15 -5.75
C ARG A 177 -24.27 -30.30 -4.67
N GLY A 178 -24.66 -29.20 -4.03
CA GLY A 178 -25.64 -29.22 -2.94
C GLY A 178 -26.24 -27.86 -2.64
N SER A 179 -27.34 -27.87 -1.90
CA SER A 179 -27.92 -26.67 -1.27
C SER A 179 -27.16 -26.30 0.00
N CYS A 180 -27.46 -25.13 0.59
CA CYS A 180 -26.86 -24.70 1.86
C CYS A 180 -27.05 -25.73 2.98
N GLN A 181 -28.20 -26.43 3.00
CA GLN A 181 -28.49 -27.48 3.96
C GLN A 181 -27.57 -28.70 3.80
N ASP A 182 -27.25 -29.07 2.55
CA ASP A 182 -26.39 -30.22 2.24
C ASP A 182 -24.94 -29.95 2.67
N SER A 183 -24.41 -28.78 2.31
CA SER A 183 -23.05 -28.36 2.67
C SER A 183 -22.88 -28.17 4.18
N ALA A 184 -23.85 -27.54 4.85
CA ALA A 184 -23.86 -27.39 6.30
C ALA A 184 -23.89 -28.75 7.02
N TRP A 185 -24.68 -29.70 6.53
CA TRP A 185 -24.74 -31.02 7.15
C TRP A 185 -23.49 -31.86 6.90
N LEU A 186 -22.87 -31.74 5.71
CA LEU A 186 -21.56 -32.33 5.42
C LEU A 186 -20.49 -31.81 6.37
N LEU A 187 -20.41 -30.49 6.57
CA LEU A 187 -19.45 -29.87 7.49
C LEU A 187 -19.70 -30.31 8.94
N CYS A 188 -20.96 -30.34 9.40
CA CYS A 188 -21.32 -30.86 10.73
C CYS A 188 -20.76 -32.28 10.94
N GLN A 189 -20.94 -33.18 9.96
CA GLN A 189 -20.48 -34.56 10.05
C GLN A 189 -18.96 -34.67 10.01
N ALA A 190 -18.30 -33.96 9.09
CA ALA A 190 -16.84 -33.96 8.99
C ALA A 190 -16.19 -33.52 10.30
N LEU A 191 -16.67 -32.42 10.90
CA LEU A 191 -16.18 -31.91 12.16
C LEU A 191 -16.43 -32.85 13.34
N ARG A 192 -17.60 -33.52 13.40
CA ARG A 192 -17.87 -34.55 14.42
C ARG A 192 -16.88 -35.71 14.34
N HIS A 193 -16.55 -36.18 13.14
CA HIS A 193 -15.52 -37.22 12.96
C HIS A 193 -14.10 -36.77 13.31
N LEU A 194 -13.85 -35.44 13.36
CA LEU A 194 -12.60 -34.86 13.86
C LEU A 194 -12.62 -34.61 15.38
N GLY A 195 -13.75 -34.89 16.06
CA GLY A 195 -13.88 -34.75 17.51
C GLY A 195 -14.51 -33.44 17.98
N PHE A 196 -15.04 -32.61 17.07
CA PHE A 196 -15.73 -31.38 17.42
C PHE A 196 -17.23 -31.59 17.64
N ALA A 197 -17.80 -30.93 18.65
CA ALA A 197 -19.24 -30.86 18.84
C ALA A 197 -19.83 -29.85 17.85
N THR A 198 -20.81 -30.27 17.04
CA THR A 198 -21.43 -29.39 16.04
C THR A 198 -22.96 -29.41 16.11
N ARG A 199 -23.58 -28.28 15.78
CA ARG A 199 -25.02 -28.16 15.57
C ARG A 199 -25.34 -27.62 14.17
N PHE A 200 -26.44 -28.11 13.62
CA PHE A 200 -27.01 -27.64 12.37
C PHE A 200 -27.91 -26.44 12.68
N VAL A 201 -27.70 -25.35 11.96
CA VAL A 201 -28.45 -24.12 12.14
C VAL A 201 -29.30 -23.86 10.91
N SER A 202 -30.59 -23.61 11.11
CA SER A 202 -31.48 -23.02 10.11
C SER A 202 -31.80 -21.59 10.55
N GLY A 203 -31.68 -20.64 9.63
CA GLY A 203 -31.77 -19.23 9.93
C GLY A 203 -32.18 -18.36 8.76
N TYR A 204 -32.23 -17.05 8.98
CA TYR A 204 -32.20 -16.07 7.89
C TYR A 204 -30.77 -15.69 7.57
N LEU A 205 -30.49 -15.52 6.29
CA LEU A 205 -29.31 -14.81 5.82
C LEU A 205 -29.77 -13.49 5.22
N ILE A 206 -29.27 -12.39 5.74
CA ILE A 206 -29.42 -11.05 5.17
C ILE A 206 -28.07 -10.63 4.63
N GLN A 207 -27.99 -10.31 3.34
CA GLN A 207 -26.79 -9.76 2.74
C GLN A 207 -27.13 -8.44 2.08
N LEU A 208 -26.49 -7.39 2.57
CA LEU A 208 -26.61 -6.05 2.02
C LEU A 208 -25.52 -5.82 0.98
N VAL A 209 -25.83 -5.01 -0.03
CA VAL A 209 -24.82 -4.48 -0.96
C VAL A 209 -23.81 -3.68 -0.15
N ALA A 210 -22.54 -4.08 -0.25
CA ALA A 210 -21.43 -3.34 0.33
C ALA A 210 -21.31 -1.96 -0.31
N ASP A 211 -20.94 -0.95 0.47
CA ASP A 211 -20.81 0.43 -0.03
C ASP A 211 -19.75 0.55 -1.12
N GLN A 212 -18.70 -0.25 -0.99
CA GLN A 212 -17.59 -0.28 -1.91
C GLN A 212 -17.29 -1.72 -2.29
N LYS A 213 -17.15 -1.96 -3.60
CA LYS A 213 -16.84 -3.30 -4.12
C LYS A 213 -15.44 -3.73 -3.69
N SER A 214 -15.29 -4.98 -3.24
CA SER A 214 -13.97 -5.52 -2.91
C SER A 214 -13.04 -5.51 -4.13
N LEU A 215 -11.74 -5.27 -3.90
CA LEU A 215 -10.73 -5.31 -4.95
C LEU A 215 -10.41 -6.74 -5.37
N ASP A 216 -10.20 -7.64 -4.39
CA ASP A 216 -9.81 -9.04 -4.63
C ASP A 216 -10.75 -10.07 -3.96
N GLY A 217 -11.76 -9.61 -3.23
CA GLY A 217 -12.74 -10.46 -2.56
C GLY A 217 -13.91 -10.85 -3.47
N PRO A 218 -14.71 -11.85 -3.08
CA PRO A 218 -15.95 -12.16 -3.78
C PRO A 218 -16.81 -10.89 -3.84
N SER A 219 -17.34 -10.61 -5.03
CA SER A 219 -18.33 -9.54 -5.16
C SER A 219 -19.49 -9.89 -4.25
N GLY A 220 -19.77 -9.03 -3.27
CA GLY A 220 -21.00 -9.12 -2.48
C GLY A 220 -22.23 -9.06 -3.41
N PRO A 221 -23.45 -9.21 -2.87
CA PRO A 221 -24.62 -9.24 -3.72
C PRO A 221 -24.79 -7.94 -4.53
N GLU A 222 -25.38 -8.06 -5.71
CA GLU A 222 -25.68 -6.90 -6.57
C GLU A 222 -26.85 -6.06 -6.03
N ALA A 223 -27.72 -6.67 -5.23
CA ALA A 223 -28.87 -6.05 -4.58
C ALA A 223 -29.01 -6.59 -3.16
N ASP A 224 -29.62 -5.80 -2.27
CA ASP A 224 -29.93 -6.27 -0.92
C ASP A 224 -30.86 -7.48 -1.04
N PHE A 225 -30.48 -8.60 -0.42
CA PHE A 225 -31.29 -9.81 -0.50
C PHE A 225 -31.32 -10.54 0.84
N THR A 226 -32.37 -11.36 0.97
CA THR A 226 -32.52 -12.24 2.11
C THR A 226 -33.13 -13.56 1.67
N ASP A 227 -32.71 -14.64 2.33
CA ASP A 227 -33.26 -15.98 2.12
C ASP A 227 -33.22 -16.78 3.43
N LEU A 228 -33.96 -17.89 3.47
CA LEU A 228 -33.72 -18.95 4.43
C LEU A 228 -32.40 -19.63 4.11
N HIS A 229 -31.56 -19.78 5.13
CA HIS A 229 -30.22 -20.33 4.99
C HIS A 229 -29.91 -21.37 6.06
N ALA A 230 -28.88 -22.16 5.81
CA ALA A 230 -28.37 -23.13 6.76
C ALA A 230 -26.84 -23.09 6.83
N TRP A 231 -26.31 -23.24 8.05
CA TRP A 231 -24.87 -23.26 8.31
C TRP A 231 -24.54 -24.20 9.48
N THR A 232 -23.25 -24.38 9.74
CA THR A 232 -22.75 -25.21 10.84
C THR A 232 -22.30 -24.31 11.99
N GLU A 233 -22.62 -24.68 13.22
CA GLU A 233 -21.95 -24.11 14.38
C GLU A 233 -21.13 -25.17 15.11
N VAL A 234 -19.92 -24.78 15.54
CA VAL A 234 -18.98 -25.62 16.29
C VAL A 234 -18.79 -25.06 17.69
N TYR A 235 -18.82 -25.93 18.71
CA TYR A 235 -18.58 -25.52 20.09
C TYR A 235 -17.09 -25.56 20.40
N LEU A 236 -16.53 -24.40 20.77
CA LEU A 236 -15.12 -24.22 21.10
C LEU A 236 -14.99 -23.75 22.57
N PRO A 237 -14.23 -24.45 23.43
CA PRO A 237 -13.98 -24.00 24.79
C PRO A 237 -13.38 -22.58 24.82
N GLY A 238 -13.99 -21.69 25.61
CA GLY A 238 -13.64 -20.26 25.66
C GLY A 238 -14.51 -19.38 24.75
N ALA A 239 -14.75 -19.81 23.51
CA ALA A 239 -15.49 -19.02 22.52
C ALA A 239 -17.00 -19.35 22.45
N GLY A 240 -17.41 -20.54 22.87
CA GLY A 240 -18.79 -21.01 22.75
C GLY A 240 -19.11 -21.52 21.34
N TRP A 241 -20.34 -21.30 20.86
CA TRP A 241 -20.77 -21.71 19.53
C TRP A 241 -20.32 -20.69 18.48
N VAL A 242 -19.47 -21.12 17.54
CA VAL A 242 -18.95 -20.32 16.44
C VAL A 242 -19.52 -20.81 15.11
N GLY A 243 -20.07 -19.91 14.31
CA GLY A 243 -20.71 -20.23 13.03
C GLY A 243 -19.74 -20.28 11.85
N LEU A 244 -19.90 -21.31 11.01
CA LEU A 244 -19.15 -21.59 9.79
C LEU A 244 -20.15 -21.84 8.66
N ASP A 245 -20.04 -21.07 7.59
CA ASP A 245 -20.87 -21.20 6.41
C ASP A 245 -20.08 -21.84 5.26
N PRO A 246 -20.25 -23.15 4.99
CA PRO A 246 -19.53 -23.84 3.93
C PRO A 246 -20.03 -23.49 2.52
N THR A 247 -21.09 -22.68 2.40
CA THR A 247 -21.56 -22.17 1.11
C THR A 247 -20.72 -20.98 0.65
N SER A 248 -20.36 -20.09 1.59
CA SER A 248 -19.53 -18.92 1.34
C SER A 248 -18.05 -19.16 1.64
N GLY A 249 -17.72 -20.16 2.44
CA GLY A 249 -16.35 -20.41 2.93
C GLY A 249 -15.95 -19.45 4.05
N LEU A 250 -16.89 -18.65 4.57
CA LEU A 250 -16.67 -17.63 5.59
C LEU A 250 -17.27 -18.07 6.94
N LEU A 251 -16.86 -17.39 8.02
CA LEU A 251 -17.54 -17.48 9.31
C LEU A 251 -18.88 -16.72 9.25
N ALA A 252 -19.83 -17.13 10.09
CA ALA A 252 -21.11 -16.46 10.20
C ALA A 252 -20.96 -15.05 10.80
N GLY A 253 -21.54 -14.05 10.13
CA GLY A 253 -21.48 -12.63 10.49
C GLY A 253 -22.82 -12.08 10.99
N GLU A 254 -22.99 -10.76 10.95
CA GLU A 254 -24.21 -10.05 11.37
C GLU A 254 -25.44 -10.38 10.54
N GLY A 255 -25.25 -10.81 9.29
CA GLY A 255 -26.31 -11.23 8.39
C GLY A 255 -26.91 -12.60 8.73
N HIS A 256 -26.25 -13.41 9.57
CA HIS A 256 -26.70 -14.76 9.93
C HIS A 256 -27.56 -14.73 11.19
N LEU A 257 -28.88 -14.76 11.02
CA LEU A 257 -29.85 -14.73 12.12
C LEU A 257 -30.33 -16.17 12.40
N PRO A 258 -29.77 -16.87 13.41
CA PRO A 258 -30.18 -18.24 13.74
C PRO A 258 -31.66 -18.25 14.16
N LEU A 259 -32.43 -19.18 13.61
CA LEU A 259 -33.83 -19.41 13.99
C LEU A 259 -33.97 -20.68 14.83
N ALA A 260 -33.39 -21.78 14.35
CA ALA A 260 -33.35 -23.06 15.04
C ALA A 260 -31.98 -23.73 14.92
N CYS A 261 -31.38 -24.06 16.06
CA CYS A 261 -30.08 -24.72 16.17
C CYS A 261 -30.26 -26.09 16.84
N THR A 262 -29.96 -27.18 16.14
CA THR A 262 -30.20 -28.53 16.66
C THR A 262 -29.10 -29.52 16.24
N PRO A 263 -28.95 -30.67 16.92
CA PRO A 263 -27.99 -31.69 16.50
C PRO A 263 -28.31 -32.40 15.18
N GLN A 264 -29.55 -32.32 14.69
CA GLN A 264 -30.00 -33.02 13.47
C GLN A 264 -30.85 -32.11 12.58
N PRO A 265 -30.64 -32.07 11.25
CA PRO A 265 -31.32 -31.12 10.36
C PRO A 265 -32.85 -31.16 10.44
N ILE A 266 -33.44 -32.35 10.59
CA ILE A 266 -34.90 -32.53 10.62
C ILE A 266 -35.58 -31.77 11.77
N SER A 267 -34.88 -31.60 12.89
CA SER A 267 -35.39 -30.86 14.06
C SER A 267 -35.29 -29.34 13.88
N ALA A 268 -34.48 -28.87 12.94
CA ALA A 268 -34.31 -27.46 12.60
C ALA A 268 -35.18 -27.03 11.41
N ALA A 269 -36.02 -27.90 10.86
CA ALA A 269 -36.90 -27.56 9.73
C ALA A 269 -37.79 -26.34 10.08
N PRO A 270 -37.83 -25.30 9.21
CA PRO A 270 -38.53 -24.04 9.49
C PRO A 270 -40.02 -24.22 9.83
N ILE A 271 -40.71 -25.11 9.10
CA ILE A 271 -42.12 -25.45 9.31
C ILE A 271 -42.24 -26.99 9.28
N THR A 272 -42.88 -27.57 10.29
CA THR A 272 -43.17 -29.00 10.35
C THR A 272 -44.58 -29.24 10.86
N GLY A 273 -45.32 -30.15 10.25
CA GLY A 273 -46.64 -30.53 10.73
C GLY A 273 -47.30 -31.57 9.84
N GLY A 274 -48.36 -32.18 10.35
CA GLY A 274 -49.15 -33.16 9.61
C GLY A 274 -50.27 -32.49 8.82
N HIS A 275 -50.59 -33.01 7.64
CA HIS A 275 -51.77 -32.62 6.87
C HIS A 275 -52.37 -33.86 6.21
N GLU A 276 -53.67 -33.84 5.91
CA GLU A 276 -54.29 -34.90 5.13
C GLU A 276 -53.67 -34.98 3.72
N PRO A 277 -53.58 -36.18 3.10
CA PRO A 277 -53.11 -36.32 1.74
C PRO A 277 -53.94 -35.47 0.75
N CYS A 278 -53.25 -34.54 0.09
CA CYS A 278 -53.79 -33.66 -0.95
C CYS A 278 -52.67 -33.11 -1.81
N ASP A 279 -53.02 -32.61 -2.99
CA ASP A 279 -52.11 -31.82 -3.81
C ASP A 279 -51.99 -30.41 -3.20
N VAL A 280 -50.76 -29.91 -3.13
CA VAL A 280 -50.40 -28.63 -2.49
C VAL A 280 -49.64 -27.78 -3.50
N ASP A 281 -50.14 -26.57 -3.74
CA ASP A 281 -49.41 -25.52 -4.44
C ASP A 281 -48.63 -24.70 -3.40
N PHE A 282 -47.31 -24.68 -3.52
CA PHE A 282 -46.41 -23.99 -2.58
C PHE A 282 -45.81 -22.74 -3.22
N SER A 283 -45.87 -21.62 -2.51
CA SER A 283 -45.17 -20.39 -2.87
C SER A 283 -44.51 -19.78 -1.64
N PHE A 284 -43.33 -19.20 -1.82
CA PHE A 284 -42.66 -18.42 -0.80
C PHE A 284 -42.15 -17.11 -1.40
N GLU A 285 -42.14 -16.06 -0.58
CA GLU A 285 -41.65 -14.73 -0.93
C GLU A 285 -40.86 -14.18 0.25
N MET A 286 -39.70 -13.60 -0.04
CA MET A 286 -38.89 -12.90 0.95
C MET A 286 -38.39 -11.59 0.37
N SER A 287 -38.38 -10.53 1.19
CA SER A 287 -37.79 -9.24 0.82
C SER A 287 -37.12 -8.60 2.02
N VAL A 288 -36.11 -7.76 1.73
CA VAL A 288 -35.42 -6.95 2.73
C VAL A 288 -35.37 -5.50 2.24
N SER A 289 -35.52 -4.56 3.17
CA SER A 289 -35.41 -3.13 2.89
C SER A 289 -34.65 -2.42 4.01
N ARG A 290 -33.80 -1.45 3.65
CA ARG A 290 -33.14 -0.57 4.62
C ARG A 290 -34.14 0.48 5.08
N VAL A 291 -34.48 0.49 6.37
CA VAL A 291 -35.45 1.42 6.97
C VAL A 291 -34.76 2.64 7.59
N TYR A 292 -33.55 2.45 8.08
CA TYR A 292 -32.72 3.52 8.65
C TYR A 292 -31.24 3.16 8.50
N GLU A 293 -30.43 4.14 8.11
CA GLU A 293 -28.99 3.99 7.92
C GLU A 293 -28.31 5.27 8.39
N ASP A 294 -27.44 5.17 9.40
CA ASP A 294 -26.61 6.30 9.82
C ASP A 294 -25.62 6.66 8.69
N PRO A 295 -25.29 7.95 8.47
CA PRO A 295 -24.24 8.34 7.53
C PRO A 295 -22.92 7.66 7.87
N ARG A 296 -22.36 6.91 6.92
CA ARG A 296 -21.12 6.15 7.10
C ARG A 296 -19.96 6.87 6.45
N VAL A 297 -18.73 6.62 6.92
CA VAL A 297 -17.51 7.19 6.32
C VAL A 297 -17.38 6.80 4.84
N THR A 298 -17.81 5.60 4.49
CA THR A 298 -17.79 5.01 3.14
C THR A 298 -18.86 5.54 2.19
N LYS A 299 -20.01 5.98 2.73
CA LYS A 299 -21.14 6.51 1.97
C LYS A 299 -21.90 7.58 2.79
N PRO A 300 -21.30 8.78 2.96
CA PRO A 300 -21.80 9.79 3.89
C PRO A 300 -23.00 10.59 3.37
N TYR A 301 -23.21 10.63 2.05
CA TYR A 301 -24.26 11.43 1.41
C TYR A 301 -25.18 10.53 0.57
N THR A 302 -26.47 10.88 0.54
CA THR A 302 -27.42 10.32 -0.44
C THR A 302 -27.16 10.91 -1.83
N GLU A 303 -27.62 10.25 -2.88
CA GLU A 303 -27.55 10.77 -4.26
C GLU A 303 -28.14 12.18 -4.36
N GLU A 304 -29.32 12.41 -3.76
CA GLU A 304 -29.95 13.73 -3.75
C GLU A 304 -29.11 14.79 -3.01
N GLN A 305 -28.45 14.41 -1.90
CA GLN A 305 -27.54 15.32 -1.19
C GLN A 305 -26.31 15.63 -2.05
N TRP A 306 -25.75 14.65 -2.74
CA TRP A 306 -24.61 14.83 -3.64
C TRP A 306 -24.94 15.73 -4.82
N ASP A 307 -26.07 15.49 -5.50
CA ASP A 307 -26.56 16.35 -6.61
C ASP A 307 -26.71 17.82 -6.19
N ARG A 308 -27.16 18.05 -4.96
CA ARG A 308 -27.27 19.40 -4.39
C ARG A 308 -25.92 20.06 -4.15
N ILE A 309 -24.92 19.28 -3.72
CA ILE A 309 -23.54 19.77 -3.53
C ILE A 309 -22.93 20.13 -4.90
N GLU A 310 -23.06 19.26 -5.90
CA GLU A 310 -22.58 19.54 -7.26
C GLU A 310 -23.22 20.79 -7.85
N SER A 311 -24.55 20.89 -7.76
CA SER A 311 -25.28 22.06 -8.28
C SER A 311 -24.85 23.37 -7.61
N LEU A 312 -24.54 23.33 -6.30
CA LEU A 312 -24.03 24.51 -5.59
C LEU A 312 -22.62 24.88 -6.05
N GLY A 313 -21.74 23.89 -6.26
CA GLY A 313 -20.40 24.09 -6.80
C GLY A 313 -20.40 24.86 -8.11
N HIS A 314 -21.22 24.41 -9.08
CA HIS A 314 -21.35 25.09 -10.38
C HIS A 314 -21.90 26.52 -10.27
N GLN A 315 -22.83 26.75 -9.34
CA GLN A 315 -23.36 28.10 -9.07
C GLN A 315 -22.31 29.04 -8.47
N VAL A 316 -21.42 28.52 -7.62
CA VAL A 316 -20.31 29.29 -7.06
C VAL A 316 -19.32 29.67 -8.16
N ASP A 317 -18.93 28.72 -9.01
CA ASP A 317 -18.04 28.97 -10.15
C ASP A 317 -18.59 30.02 -11.11
N GLU A 318 -19.89 30.01 -11.40
CA GLU A 318 -20.53 31.03 -12.24
C GLU A 318 -20.41 32.42 -11.61
N ARG A 319 -20.60 32.52 -10.30
CA ARG A 319 -20.45 33.79 -9.56
C ARG A 319 -18.99 34.27 -9.56
N LEU A 320 -18.03 33.38 -9.34
CA LEU A 320 -16.60 33.73 -9.34
C LEU A 320 -16.18 34.28 -10.71
N ARG A 321 -16.56 33.58 -11.79
CA ARG A 321 -16.31 34.03 -13.17
C ARG A 321 -16.96 35.37 -13.47
N HIS A 322 -18.21 35.57 -13.05
CA HIS A 322 -18.92 36.83 -13.28
C HIS A 322 -18.26 38.04 -12.59
N ASN A 323 -17.58 37.82 -11.47
CA ASN A 323 -16.94 38.87 -10.67
C ASN A 323 -15.42 38.96 -10.88
N ASP A 324 -14.85 38.25 -11.87
CA ASP A 324 -13.39 38.17 -12.13
C ASP A 324 -12.58 37.81 -10.87
N VAL A 325 -13.11 36.87 -10.07
CA VAL A 325 -12.43 36.33 -8.89
C VAL A 325 -11.72 35.03 -9.28
N ARG A 326 -10.40 35.03 -9.17
CA ARG A 326 -9.55 33.84 -9.37
C ARG A 326 -9.38 33.17 -8.02
N LEU A 327 -10.03 32.03 -7.83
CA LEU A 327 -9.94 31.20 -6.64
C LEU A 327 -9.40 29.85 -7.08
N THR A 328 -8.40 29.35 -6.38
CA THR A 328 -7.91 27.98 -6.52
C THR A 328 -8.25 27.17 -5.27
N MET A 329 -8.53 25.89 -5.48
CA MET A 329 -8.94 24.96 -4.43
C MET A 329 -7.99 23.78 -4.41
N GLY A 330 -7.55 23.34 -3.23
CA GLY A 330 -6.68 22.19 -3.05
C GLY A 330 -7.11 21.34 -1.86
N GLY A 331 -6.40 20.23 -1.66
CA GLY A 331 -6.64 19.31 -0.56
C GLY A 331 -5.44 18.45 -0.24
N GLU A 332 -5.46 17.88 0.96
CA GLU A 332 -4.39 17.02 1.49
C GLU A 332 -4.97 15.66 1.92
N PRO A 333 -5.63 14.88 1.03
CA PRO A 333 -6.25 13.62 1.44
C PRO A 333 -5.24 12.63 2.03
N THR A 334 -5.69 11.91 3.07
CA THR A 334 -4.86 10.97 3.83
C THR A 334 -5.35 9.54 3.70
N PHE A 335 -4.41 8.60 3.54
CA PHE A 335 -4.71 7.20 3.31
C PHE A 335 -3.91 6.25 4.21
N VAL A 336 -4.46 5.07 4.48
CA VAL A 336 -3.84 3.96 5.21
C VAL A 336 -3.90 2.68 4.40
N SER A 337 -3.09 1.67 4.73
CA SER A 337 -3.15 0.37 4.05
C SER A 337 -4.50 -0.32 4.29
N ILE A 338 -5.10 -0.88 3.24
CA ILE A 338 -6.29 -1.73 3.33
C ILE A 338 -5.92 -3.13 3.86
N ASP A 339 -4.68 -3.58 3.63
CA ASP A 339 -4.24 -4.94 3.98
C ASP A 339 -3.77 -5.09 5.42
N ASP A 340 -3.23 -4.00 5.96
CA ASP A 340 -2.58 -3.97 7.26
C ASP A 340 -2.94 -2.66 7.94
N MET A 341 -4.11 -2.60 8.58
CA MET A 341 -4.55 -1.42 9.30
C MET A 341 -3.95 -1.33 10.72
N GLU A 342 -3.36 -2.42 11.23
CA GLU A 342 -2.83 -2.52 12.59
C GLU A 342 -1.32 -2.24 12.67
N GLY A 343 -0.61 -2.32 11.54
CA GLY A 343 0.82 -2.05 11.47
C GLY A 343 1.21 -0.70 12.06
N ASP A 344 2.38 -0.65 12.70
CA ASP A 344 2.88 0.55 13.38
C ASP A 344 2.94 1.76 12.43
N GLU A 345 3.29 1.56 11.16
CA GLU A 345 3.33 2.61 10.13
C GLU A 345 1.96 3.24 9.81
N TRP A 346 0.85 2.60 10.19
CA TRP A 346 -0.53 3.07 9.99
C TRP A 346 -1.19 3.57 11.29
N ASN A 347 -0.51 3.42 12.42
CA ASN A 347 -1.00 3.86 13.72
C ASN A 347 -0.14 4.94 14.38
N THR A 348 1.19 4.80 14.34
CA THR A 348 2.11 5.66 15.10
C THR A 348 3.35 6.08 14.33
N ALA A 349 3.96 5.18 13.55
CA ALA A 349 5.20 5.45 12.83
C ALA A 349 4.94 6.26 11.55
N ALA A 350 5.86 7.17 11.23
CA ALA A 350 5.79 7.96 10.01
C ALA A 350 6.16 7.13 8.79
N VAL A 351 7.23 6.34 8.89
CA VAL A 351 7.75 5.50 7.81
C VAL A 351 7.62 4.02 8.19
N GLY A 352 7.65 3.16 7.18
CA GLY A 352 7.70 1.72 7.38
C GLY A 352 7.92 0.98 6.05
N PRO A 353 8.06 -0.35 6.12
CA PRO A 353 8.50 -1.17 5.00
C PRO A 353 7.50 -1.20 3.84
N ASN A 354 6.19 -1.21 4.11
CA ASN A 354 5.19 -1.25 3.04
C ASN A 354 4.74 0.14 2.62
N LYS A 355 4.73 1.12 3.53
CA LYS A 355 4.27 2.48 3.26
C LYS A 355 5.00 3.13 2.07
N ARG A 356 6.33 2.95 1.97
CA ARG A 356 7.12 3.46 0.82
C ARG A 356 6.72 2.81 -0.50
N ARG A 357 6.52 1.49 -0.52
CA ARG A 357 6.11 0.74 -1.72
C ARG A 357 4.72 1.14 -2.19
N LEU A 358 3.76 1.27 -1.28
CA LEU A 358 2.39 1.69 -1.60
C LEU A 358 2.37 3.14 -2.12
N ALA A 359 3.19 4.03 -1.54
CA ALA A 359 3.33 5.40 -2.03
C ALA A 359 3.95 5.48 -3.43
N ASP A 360 4.90 4.61 -3.77
CA ASP A 360 5.49 4.54 -5.11
C ASP A 360 4.45 4.07 -6.15
N ASP A 361 3.68 3.02 -5.84
CA ASP A 361 2.58 2.57 -6.71
C ASP A 361 1.53 3.66 -6.92
N LEU A 362 1.13 4.34 -5.83
CA LEU A 362 0.19 5.45 -5.89
C LEU A 362 0.75 6.58 -6.75
N MET A 363 2.00 6.97 -6.56
CA MET A 363 2.62 8.05 -7.34
C MET A 363 2.65 7.74 -8.84
N LEU A 364 2.93 6.49 -9.22
CA LEU A 364 2.92 6.07 -10.62
C LEU A 364 1.52 6.20 -11.26
N ARG A 365 0.47 5.82 -10.53
CA ARG A 365 -0.92 5.98 -10.99
C ARG A 365 -1.31 7.45 -11.10
N LEU A 366 -1.00 8.24 -10.08
CA LEU A 366 -1.24 9.68 -10.07
C LEU A 366 -0.53 10.41 -11.21
N LYS A 367 0.71 10.01 -11.53
CA LYS A 367 1.43 10.49 -12.72
C LYS A 367 0.68 10.15 -14.01
N GLN A 368 0.22 8.91 -14.17
CA GLN A 368 -0.52 8.50 -15.38
C GLN A 368 -1.83 9.28 -15.55
N ARG A 369 -2.52 9.58 -14.43
CA ARG A 369 -3.79 10.30 -14.42
C ARG A 369 -3.63 11.80 -14.65
N PHE A 370 -2.76 12.47 -13.90
CA PHE A 370 -2.68 13.93 -13.85
C PHE A 370 -1.42 14.51 -14.52
N GLY A 371 -0.29 13.81 -14.43
CA GLY A 371 1.03 14.30 -14.82
C GLY A 371 1.64 13.58 -16.01
N GLN A 372 0.89 13.39 -17.11
CA GLN A 372 1.44 12.77 -18.32
C GLN A 372 2.64 13.55 -18.84
N GLY A 373 3.74 12.85 -19.15
CA GLY A 373 5.02 13.47 -19.48
C GLY A 373 5.71 14.18 -18.28
N GLY A 374 5.25 13.92 -17.06
CA GLY A 374 5.81 14.50 -15.84
C GLY A 374 7.09 13.81 -15.37
N LEU A 375 7.90 14.54 -14.60
CA LEU A 375 9.10 14.06 -13.95
C LEU A 375 8.76 13.47 -12.57
N LEU A 376 9.15 12.23 -12.31
CA LEU A 376 9.18 11.68 -10.95
C LEU A 376 10.45 12.11 -10.23
N HIS A 377 10.29 12.62 -9.01
CA HIS A 377 11.39 13.08 -8.17
C HIS A 377 11.25 12.48 -6.76
N TYR A 378 12.32 11.85 -6.28
CA TYR A 378 12.40 11.14 -5.01
C TYR A 378 13.26 11.96 -4.03
N GLY A 379 12.61 12.83 -3.26
CA GLY A 379 13.28 13.80 -2.39
C GLY A 379 13.27 13.44 -0.90
N GLN A 380 13.88 14.33 -0.11
CA GLN A 380 13.76 14.35 1.35
C GLN A 380 12.59 15.27 1.74
N GLY A 381 11.71 14.77 2.60
CA GLY A 381 10.58 15.47 3.18
C GLY A 381 10.93 16.15 4.51
N LYS A 382 9.90 16.35 5.34
CA LYS A 382 10.04 16.99 6.66
C LYS A 382 10.95 16.15 7.57
N TRP A 383 11.75 16.83 8.39
CA TRP A 383 12.59 16.21 9.42
C TRP A 383 12.17 16.73 10.79
N TYR A 384 11.71 15.82 11.67
CA TYR A 384 11.26 16.19 13.01
C TYR A 384 12.31 15.90 14.07
N PRO A 385 12.36 16.68 15.17
CA PRO A 385 13.28 16.42 16.28
C PRO A 385 13.08 15.00 16.85
N GLY A 386 14.16 14.22 16.91
CA GLY A 386 14.15 12.84 17.42
C GLY A 386 14.13 11.76 16.33
N GLU A 387 13.91 12.11 15.06
CA GLU A 387 14.09 11.20 13.93
C GLU A 387 15.56 11.23 13.45
N SER A 388 16.14 10.06 13.14
CA SER A 388 17.53 9.97 12.68
C SER A 388 17.76 10.52 11.28
N LEU A 389 16.75 10.40 10.41
CA LEU A 389 16.79 10.82 9.01
C LEU A 389 15.53 11.61 8.64
N PRO A 390 15.64 12.55 7.68
CA PRO A 390 14.46 13.15 7.08
C PRO A 390 13.60 12.06 6.44
N ARG A 391 12.28 12.26 6.49
CA ARG A 391 11.33 11.39 5.81
C ARG A 391 11.56 11.44 4.30
N TRP A 392 11.10 10.45 3.54
CA TRP A 392 11.10 10.53 2.08
C TRP A 392 9.91 11.35 1.59
N SER A 393 9.99 11.88 0.38
CA SER A 393 8.91 12.63 -0.27
C SER A 393 8.91 12.37 -1.76
N PHE A 394 7.78 11.93 -2.31
CA PHE A 394 7.66 11.65 -3.74
C PHE A 394 6.91 12.78 -4.41
N HIS A 395 7.39 13.20 -5.58
CA HIS A 395 6.80 14.29 -6.34
C HIS A 395 6.68 13.88 -7.80
N CYS A 396 5.59 14.31 -8.44
CA CYS A 396 5.49 14.33 -9.90
C CYS A 396 5.31 15.78 -10.35
N TYR A 397 6.19 16.26 -11.23
CA TYR A 397 6.15 17.61 -11.80
C TYR A 397 5.80 17.58 -13.29
N TRP A 398 4.84 18.37 -13.73
CA TRP A 398 4.49 18.48 -15.16
C TRP A 398 4.23 19.93 -15.57
N ARG A 399 4.37 20.23 -16.86
CA ARG A 399 4.21 21.58 -17.39
C ARG A 399 2.75 21.85 -17.73
N LYS A 400 2.27 23.06 -17.41
CA LYS A 400 0.92 23.52 -17.77
C LYS A 400 0.70 23.68 -19.28
N ASP A 401 1.78 23.81 -20.05
CA ASP A 401 1.73 23.93 -21.52
C ASP A 401 1.59 22.57 -22.25
N GLY A 402 1.53 21.45 -21.51
CA GLY A 402 1.37 20.11 -22.05
C GLY A 402 2.64 19.53 -22.69
N GLN A 403 3.77 20.24 -22.69
CA GLN A 403 5.06 19.67 -23.09
C GLN A 403 5.59 18.75 -21.98
N PRO A 404 6.27 17.64 -22.32
CA PRO A 404 6.85 16.78 -21.30
C PRO A 404 8.01 17.48 -20.59
N VAL A 405 8.15 17.17 -19.30
CA VAL A 405 9.39 17.33 -18.54
C VAL A 405 10.27 16.10 -18.72
N TRP A 406 9.63 14.92 -18.77
CA TRP A 406 10.23 13.61 -19.01
C TRP A 406 9.33 12.81 -19.96
N GLN A 407 9.88 12.27 -21.04
CA GLN A 407 9.10 11.62 -22.10
C GLN A 407 9.04 10.10 -21.96
N ASN A 408 10.14 9.44 -21.59
CA ASN A 408 10.27 7.99 -21.63
C ASN A 408 10.15 7.36 -20.23
N ASP A 409 8.93 6.97 -19.87
CA ASP A 409 8.61 6.40 -18.56
C ASP A 409 9.35 5.09 -18.22
N GLN A 410 9.88 4.37 -19.22
CA GLN A 410 10.65 3.14 -18.99
C GLN A 410 12.04 3.41 -18.38
N LEU A 411 12.49 4.67 -18.41
CA LEU A 411 13.78 5.08 -17.85
C LEU A 411 13.69 5.44 -16.35
N PHE A 412 12.51 5.41 -15.74
CA PHE A 412 12.41 5.48 -14.28
C PHE A 412 12.76 4.12 -13.68
N ALA A 413 13.85 4.07 -12.90
CA ALA A 413 14.19 2.85 -12.17
C ALA A 413 13.25 2.65 -10.98
N ARG A 414 12.96 1.39 -10.66
CA ARG A 414 12.16 1.02 -9.48
C ARG A 414 13.08 0.64 -8.33
N VAL A 415 12.82 1.17 -7.13
CA VAL A 415 13.67 1.02 -5.94
C VAL A 415 13.75 -0.44 -5.46
N ASP A 416 12.75 -1.25 -5.77
CA ASP A 416 12.66 -2.68 -5.43
C ASP A 416 13.35 -3.61 -6.44
N ASN A 417 13.84 -3.07 -7.57
CA ASN A 417 14.51 -3.84 -8.62
C ASN A 417 16.02 -3.56 -8.64
N ASP A 418 16.82 -4.59 -8.43
CA ASP A 418 18.27 -4.53 -8.61
C ASP A 418 18.62 -4.59 -10.12
N HIS A 419 19.04 -3.47 -10.69
CA HIS A 419 19.49 -3.37 -12.09
C HIS A 419 20.99 -3.70 -12.26
N GLY A 420 21.69 -4.05 -11.18
CA GLY A 420 23.12 -4.38 -11.18
C GLY A 420 24.03 -3.19 -11.45
N HIS A 421 23.56 -1.96 -11.28
CA HIS A 421 24.38 -0.77 -11.51
C HIS A 421 25.46 -0.60 -10.44
N THR A 422 26.65 -0.24 -10.91
CA THR A 422 27.88 -0.11 -10.11
C THR A 422 28.51 1.25 -10.31
N ILE A 423 29.60 1.53 -9.59
CA ILE A 423 30.34 2.79 -9.74
C ILE A 423 30.83 3.02 -11.18
N ASP A 424 31.17 1.96 -11.93
CA ASP A 424 31.56 2.09 -13.34
C ASP A 424 30.40 2.49 -14.24
N HIS A 425 29.15 2.17 -13.86
CA HIS A 425 27.96 2.69 -14.53
C HIS A 425 27.80 4.18 -14.24
N ALA A 426 27.97 4.60 -12.98
CA ALA A 426 27.90 6.01 -12.60
C ALA A 426 28.98 6.87 -13.28
N ARG A 427 30.22 6.40 -13.35
CA ARG A 427 31.31 7.07 -14.10
C ARG A 427 30.96 7.21 -15.57
N ARG A 428 30.50 6.13 -16.22
CA ARG A 428 30.07 6.17 -17.62
C ARG A 428 28.93 7.17 -17.85
N PHE A 429 27.95 7.18 -16.95
CA PHE A 429 26.82 8.11 -17.00
C PHE A 429 27.28 9.56 -16.86
N ALA A 430 28.08 9.88 -15.84
CA ALA A 430 28.61 11.22 -15.62
C ALA A 430 29.48 11.70 -16.79
N HIS A 431 30.32 10.85 -17.37
CA HIS A 431 31.12 11.17 -18.55
C HIS A 431 30.25 11.44 -19.78
N ALA A 432 29.24 10.60 -20.04
CA ALA A 432 28.33 10.79 -21.17
C ALA A 432 27.51 12.07 -21.02
N LEU A 433 27.03 12.35 -19.80
CA LEU A 433 26.32 13.59 -19.48
C LEU A 433 27.21 14.83 -19.67
N ALA A 434 28.46 14.78 -19.19
CA ALA A 434 29.42 15.88 -19.36
C ALA A 434 29.71 16.17 -20.84
N GLN A 435 29.87 15.13 -21.67
CA GLN A 435 30.03 15.30 -23.12
C GLN A 435 28.80 15.97 -23.75
N ARG A 436 27.61 15.59 -23.29
CA ARG A 436 26.34 16.09 -23.82
C ARG A 436 26.09 17.56 -23.46
N LEU A 437 26.46 17.95 -22.24
CA LEU A 437 26.44 19.33 -21.77
C LEU A 437 27.59 20.19 -22.32
N GLU A 438 28.46 19.61 -23.17
CA GLU A 438 29.66 20.26 -23.74
C GLU A 438 30.64 20.79 -22.68
N VAL A 439 30.71 20.14 -21.51
CA VAL A 439 31.64 20.48 -20.43
C VAL A 439 32.83 19.52 -20.38
N ASN A 440 33.91 19.93 -19.70
CA ASN A 440 35.10 19.10 -19.58
C ASN A 440 34.82 17.83 -18.75
N THR A 441 35.01 16.67 -19.38
CA THR A 441 34.79 15.35 -18.76
C THR A 441 35.75 15.04 -17.62
N GLU A 442 36.94 15.66 -17.60
CA GLU A 442 37.95 15.45 -16.56
C GLU A 442 37.61 16.14 -15.23
N HIS A 443 36.53 16.94 -15.19
CA HIS A 443 36.05 17.55 -13.95
C HIS A 443 35.14 16.63 -13.12
N ALA A 444 34.74 15.48 -13.66
CA ALA A 444 34.04 14.45 -12.90
C ALA A 444 34.98 13.86 -11.84
N ILE A 445 34.57 13.90 -10.57
CA ILE A 445 35.39 13.46 -9.43
C ILE A 445 34.68 12.36 -8.64
N ASP A 446 35.41 11.28 -8.35
CA ASP A 446 34.90 10.19 -7.53
C ASP A 446 34.81 10.62 -6.05
N GLY A 447 33.68 10.30 -5.42
CA GLY A 447 33.44 10.49 -3.99
C GLY A 447 33.65 9.21 -3.19
N TYR A 448 34.28 9.31 -2.03
CA TYR A 448 34.62 8.19 -1.16
C TYR A 448 34.06 8.41 0.25
N GLU A 449 33.71 7.33 0.96
CA GLU A 449 33.44 7.43 2.40
C GLU A 449 34.72 7.77 3.17
N ASP A 450 34.60 8.57 4.24
CA ASP A 450 35.75 8.94 5.08
C ASP A 450 36.24 7.73 5.90
N SER A 451 37.19 7.00 5.33
CA SER A 451 37.79 5.80 5.94
C SER A 451 38.39 6.07 7.32
N MET A 452 38.93 7.26 7.57
CA MET A 452 39.54 7.60 8.85
C MET A 452 38.48 7.87 9.92
N TYR A 453 37.37 8.50 9.55
CA TYR A 453 36.21 8.67 10.42
C TYR A 453 35.62 7.31 10.84
N TYR A 454 35.37 6.41 9.89
CA TYR A 454 34.79 5.09 10.19
C TYR A 454 35.75 4.21 10.98
N ALA A 455 37.07 4.25 10.70
CA ALA A 455 38.08 3.53 11.49
C ALA A 455 38.24 4.10 12.92
N TRP A 456 38.12 5.41 13.10
CA TRP A 456 38.12 6.04 14.43
C TRP A 456 36.86 5.64 15.23
N ARG A 457 35.71 5.57 14.57
CA ARG A 457 34.44 5.17 15.17
C ARG A 457 34.43 3.70 15.56
N GLU A 458 34.95 2.82 14.71
CA GLU A 458 35.17 1.40 15.03
C GLU A 458 36.01 1.21 16.31
N ARG A 459 37.09 1.97 16.48
CA ARG A 459 37.93 1.92 17.70
C ARG A 459 37.24 2.37 18.97
N ARG A 460 36.15 3.14 18.86
CA ARG A 460 35.35 3.59 20.00
C ARG A 460 34.26 2.59 20.38
N LEU A 461 34.05 1.56 19.58
CA LEU A 461 33.17 0.47 19.94
C LEU A 461 33.72 -0.27 21.17
N PRO A 462 32.85 -0.71 22.10
CA PRO A 462 33.27 -1.51 23.24
C PRO A 462 34.05 -2.77 22.81
N ALA A 463 35.05 -3.20 23.57
CA ALA A 463 35.95 -4.31 23.18
C ALA A 463 35.25 -5.67 22.94
N ASN A 464 33.98 -5.80 23.35
CA ASN A 464 33.12 -6.97 23.16
C ASN A 464 32.15 -6.85 21.98
N VAL A 465 32.36 -5.86 21.11
CA VAL A 465 31.50 -5.52 19.96
C VAL A 465 32.31 -5.74 18.68
N ASP A 466 32.00 -6.79 17.91
CA ASP A 466 32.55 -6.99 16.57
C ASP A 466 31.78 -6.08 15.57
N PRO A 467 32.46 -5.31 14.69
CA PRO A 467 31.81 -4.50 13.66
C PRO A 467 30.90 -5.28 12.71
N ARG A 468 31.10 -6.60 12.58
CA ARG A 468 30.32 -7.52 11.74
C ARG A 468 29.27 -8.33 12.52
N ASP A 469 29.41 -8.42 13.83
CA ASP A 469 28.45 -9.09 14.71
C ASP A 469 28.46 -8.43 16.09
N SER A 470 27.61 -7.42 16.29
CA SER A 470 27.49 -6.85 17.62
C SER A 470 26.19 -6.11 17.94
N LYS A 471 25.80 -6.32 19.19
CA LYS A 471 24.77 -5.69 20.01
C LYS A 471 25.01 -4.18 20.16
N LEU A 472 24.85 -3.43 19.08
CA LEU A 472 24.63 -1.99 19.15
C LEU A 472 23.18 -1.74 19.57
N ASP A 473 22.98 -0.79 20.49
CA ASP A 473 21.65 -0.41 20.98
C ASP A 473 20.82 0.35 19.89
N ASP A 474 21.48 0.85 18.83
CA ASP A 474 20.86 1.54 17.69
C ASP A 474 20.91 0.67 16.40
N PRO A 475 19.74 0.16 15.93
CA PRO A 475 19.64 -0.68 14.74
C PRO A 475 20.05 -0.01 13.42
N GLU A 476 19.87 1.31 13.28
CA GLU A 476 20.15 2.05 12.05
C GLU A 476 21.65 2.33 11.92
N GLU A 477 22.27 2.67 13.06
CA GLU A 477 23.72 2.86 13.14
C GLU A 477 24.48 1.59 12.75
N ARG A 478 23.95 0.43 13.18
CA ARG A 478 24.46 -0.89 12.84
C ARG A 478 24.43 -1.14 11.32
N GLU A 479 23.32 -0.84 10.67
CA GLU A 479 23.17 -1.08 9.23
C GLU A 479 24.11 -0.19 8.40
N ARG A 480 24.29 1.06 8.81
CA ARG A 480 25.23 2.00 8.19
C ARG A 480 26.66 1.47 8.22
N ILE A 481 27.14 1.08 9.40
CA ILE A 481 28.51 0.60 9.58
C ILE A 481 28.71 -0.68 8.76
N ALA A 482 27.78 -1.64 8.84
CA ALA A 482 27.84 -2.87 8.06
C ALA A 482 27.94 -2.59 6.54
N ARG A 483 27.08 -1.71 6.01
CA ARG A 483 27.06 -1.34 4.59
C ARG A 483 28.38 -0.75 4.11
N VAL A 484 28.95 0.19 4.87
CA VAL A 484 30.23 0.83 4.53
C VAL A 484 31.39 -0.18 4.52
N PHE A 485 31.41 -1.13 5.47
CA PHE A 485 32.44 -2.18 5.52
C PHE A 485 32.27 -3.26 4.44
N GLU A 486 31.03 -3.60 4.04
CA GLU A 486 30.74 -4.52 2.93
C GLU A 486 31.12 -3.93 1.58
N GLN A 487 30.83 -2.64 1.35
CA GLN A 487 31.18 -1.92 0.12
C GLN A 487 32.69 -1.70 -0.03
N GLY A 488 33.41 -1.67 1.10
CA GLY A 488 34.86 -1.48 1.17
C GLY A 488 35.25 0.00 1.24
N LEU A 489 36.08 0.36 2.23
CA LEU A 489 36.47 1.74 2.53
C LEU A 489 37.30 2.45 1.43
N THR A 490 37.77 1.72 0.42
CA THR A 490 38.54 2.25 -0.71
C THR A 490 37.73 2.30 -2.00
N ALA A 491 36.47 1.87 -1.99
CA ALA A 491 35.60 1.92 -3.15
C ALA A 491 34.96 3.30 -3.26
N ALA A 492 34.94 3.86 -4.48
CA ALA A 492 34.18 5.06 -4.76
C ALA A 492 32.67 4.75 -4.65
N VAL A 493 31.96 5.67 -4.00
CA VAL A 493 30.51 5.56 -3.72
C VAL A 493 29.69 6.17 -4.84
N GLY A 494 30.19 7.21 -5.50
CA GLY A 494 29.53 7.91 -6.60
C GLY A 494 30.46 8.91 -7.27
N VAL A 495 29.93 9.65 -8.23
CA VAL A 495 30.67 10.63 -9.04
C VAL A 495 30.00 11.99 -8.92
N ALA A 496 30.74 13.04 -8.58
CA ALA A 496 30.27 14.42 -8.63
C ALA A 496 30.76 15.09 -9.92
N LEU A 497 29.87 15.81 -10.60
CA LEU A 497 30.17 16.66 -11.74
C LEU A 497 29.84 18.11 -11.36
N PRO A 498 30.84 18.96 -11.07
CA PRO A 498 30.62 20.37 -10.78
C PRO A 498 30.01 21.07 -11.99
N LEU A 499 28.86 21.71 -11.81
CA LEU A 499 28.09 22.32 -12.91
C LEU A 499 27.51 23.67 -12.49
N ARG A 500 27.57 24.63 -13.41
CA ARG A 500 26.87 25.91 -13.34
C ARG A 500 26.35 26.27 -14.73
N TYR A 501 25.18 26.88 -14.80
CA TYR A 501 24.67 27.42 -16.05
C TYR A 501 24.84 28.94 -16.10
N CYS A 502 25.59 29.43 -17.09
CA CYS A 502 25.95 30.84 -17.21
C CYS A 502 24.91 31.60 -18.05
N TRP A 503 23.68 31.73 -17.54
CA TRP A 503 22.55 32.34 -18.28
C TRP A 503 22.74 33.83 -18.59
N TRP A 504 23.61 34.52 -17.85
CA TRP A 504 23.91 35.95 -18.04
C TRP A 504 24.88 36.22 -19.20
N GLU A 505 25.53 35.19 -19.74
CA GLU A 505 26.40 35.35 -20.91
C GLU A 505 25.58 35.56 -22.19
N ALA A 506 26.17 36.22 -23.18
CA ALA A 506 25.55 36.44 -24.50
C ALA A 506 25.19 35.13 -25.21
N GLN A 507 25.93 34.05 -24.92
CA GLN A 507 25.61 32.68 -25.33
C GLN A 507 25.54 31.81 -24.06
N PRO A 508 24.33 31.62 -23.50
CA PRO A 508 24.14 30.76 -22.34
C PRO A 508 24.68 29.35 -22.61
N ARG A 509 25.49 28.85 -21.69
CA ARG A 509 26.07 27.49 -21.75
C ARG A 509 26.29 26.92 -20.35
N TRP A 510 26.42 25.61 -20.30
CA TRP A 510 26.93 24.92 -19.12
C TRP A 510 28.43 25.14 -18.98
N GLU A 511 28.87 25.28 -17.74
CA GLU A 511 30.27 25.38 -17.36
C GLU A 511 30.53 24.37 -16.24
N SER A 512 31.70 23.73 -16.29
CA SER A 512 32.20 22.85 -15.24
C SER A 512 33.57 23.32 -14.78
N GLY A 513 33.93 23.05 -13.52
CA GLY A 513 35.19 23.46 -12.93
C GLY A 513 35.85 22.32 -12.16
N ALA A 514 37.18 22.25 -12.21
CA ALA A 514 37.95 21.26 -11.45
C ALA A 514 37.84 21.54 -9.94
N TRP A 515 37.40 20.54 -9.18
CA TRP A 515 37.45 20.59 -7.72
C TRP A 515 38.83 20.18 -7.23
N VAL A 516 39.52 21.12 -6.58
CA VAL A 516 40.80 20.88 -5.93
C VAL A 516 40.56 20.66 -4.45
N VAL A 517 40.69 19.40 -4.00
CA VAL A 517 40.64 19.00 -2.60
C VAL A 517 42.05 18.82 -2.04
N ARG A 518 42.19 18.87 -0.70
CA ARG A 518 43.49 18.77 -0.03
C ARG A 518 44.09 17.36 -0.06
N SER A 519 43.23 16.35 -0.02
CA SER A 519 43.58 14.93 -0.17
C SER A 519 43.69 14.56 -1.66
N GLU A 520 44.26 13.39 -1.96
CA GLU A 520 44.25 12.84 -3.32
C GLU A 520 42.83 12.41 -3.75
N GLU A 521 41.98 12.07 -2.78
CA GLU A 521 40.59 11.61 -2.97
C GLU A 521 39.58 12.61 -2.36
N MET A 522 38.35 12.69 -2.89
CA MET A 522 37.28 13.50 -2.30
C MET A 522 36.47 12.68 -1.29
N PHE A 523 36.68 12.93 0.00
CA PHE A 523 35.90 12.31 1.06
C PHE A 523 34.58 13.02 1.31
N LEU A 524 33.49 12.26 1.38
CA LEU A 524 32.15 12.74 1.70
C LEU A 524 32.02 13.02 3.19
N ILE A 525 31.13 13.95 3.54
CA ILE A 525 30.70 14.15 4.92
C ILE A 525 30.00 12.85 5.36
N PRO A 526 30.39 12.23 6.50
CA PRO A 526 29.80 10.97 6.94
C PRO A 526 28.28 11.08 7.20
N GLY A 527 27.48 10.13 6.71
CA GLY A 527 26.02 10.10 6.89
C GLY A 527 25.30 9.20 5.88
N ASP A 528 23.98 9.05 6.02
CA ASP A 528 23.16 8.17 5.15
C ASP A 528 22.41 8.93 4.04
N SER A 529 22.48 10.27 4.04
CA SER A 529 21.88 11.07 2.97
C SER A 529 22.57 10.79 1.62
N PRO A 530 21.87 11.00 0.49
CA PRO A 530 22.49 11.00 -0.83
C PRO A 530 23.81 11.76 -0.90
N MET A 531 24.76 11.28 -1.71
CA MET A 531 26.09 11.87 -1.88
C MET A 531 26.04 13.38 -2.14
N GLY A 532 25.06 13.88 -2.90
CA GLY A 532 24.90 15.30 -3.19
C GLY A 532 24.70 16.21 -1.98
N TYR A 533 24.08 15.71 -0.89
CA TYR A 533 23.96 16.45 0.38
C TYR A 533 25.21 16.34 1.26
N ARG A 534 26.15 15.44 0.91
CA ARG A 534 27.36 15.13 1.69
C ARG A 534 28.64 15.67 1.05
N LEU A 535 28.54 16.54 0.06
CA LEU A 535 29.71 17.09 -0.63
C LEU A 535 30.52 18.03 0.28
N PRO A 536 31.86 17.93 0.31
CA PRO A 536 32.72 18.71 1.21
C PRO A 536 32.97 20.14 0.70
N LEU A 537 31.91 20.92 0.43
CA LEU A 537 32.00 22.23 -0.22
C LEU A 537 32.86 23.26 0.54
N ILE A 538 32.95 23.14 1.87
CA ILE A 538 33.79 23.99 2.73
C ILE A 538 35.29 23.71 2.52
N GLY A 539 35.64 22.49 2.11
CA GLY A 539 37.02 22.08 1.85
C GLY A 539 37.59 22.56 0.51
N LEU A 540 36.76 23.15 -0.36
CA LEU A 540 37.18 23.74 -1.63
C LEU A 540 37.98 25.04 -1.40
N LEU A 541 38.70 25.51 -2.42
CA LEU A 541 39.56 26.70 -2.34
C LEU A 541 38.84 27.91 -1.75
N TYR A 542 39.49 28.52 -0.75
CA TYR A 542 38.97 29.71 -0.05
C TYR A 542 38.98 30.94 -0.96
N THR A 543 37.87 31.69 -0.98
CA THR A 543 37.72 32.91 -1.77
C THR A 543 37.62 34.12 -0.86
N SER A 544 38.63 35.00 -0.87
CA SER A 544 38.70 36.21 -0.02
C SER A 544 37.76 37.33 -0.44
N LYS A 545 37.32 37.31 -1.70
CA LYS A 545 36.26 38.17 -2.19
C LYS A 545 34.94 37.43 -2.12
N VAL A 546 33.98 38.05 -1.45
CA VAL A 546 32.55 37.91 -1.74
C VAL A 546 32.27 38.59 -3.11
N TYR A 547 33.01 38.18 -4.15
CA TYR A 547 32.70 38.43 -5.56
C TYR A 547 32.47 37.04 -6.13
N GLY A 548 31.21 36.60 -6.04
CA GLY A 548 30.82 35.19 -6.24
C GLY A 548 29.71 34.73 -5.29
N SER A 549 29.31 35.56 -4.32
CA SER A 549 27.91 35.55 -3.86
C SER A 549 27.03 36.22 -4.91
N GLU A 550 27.10 35.76 -6.15
CA GLU A 550 25.89 35.81 -6.97
C GLU A 550 24.97 34.83 -6.25
N GLY A 551 24.15 35.35 -5.33
CA GLY A 551 23.20 34.53 -4.61
C GLY A 551 22.40 33.74 -5.64
N PHE A 552 22.06 32.50 -5.30
CA PHE A 552 20.85 31.92 -5.89
C PHE A 552 19.71 32.88 -5.54
N TYR A 553 19.44 33.83 -6.43
CA TYR A 553 18.32 34.75 -6.28
C TYR A 553 17.13 34.04 -6.88
N GLU A 554 16.20 33.68 -6.00
CA GLU A 554 14.90 33.21 -6.46
C GLU A 554 14.32 34.27 -7.39
N ARG A 555 13.89 33.82 -8.58
CA ARG A 555 13.31 34.70 -9.58
C ARG A 555 12.04 35.32 -9.00
N ASP A 556 11.87 36.63 -9.20
CA ASP A 556 10.63 37.32 -8.80
C ASP A 556 9.41 36.58 -9.40
N PRO A 557 8.50 36.05 -8.57
CA PRO A 557 7.33 35.31 -9.03
C PRO A 557 6.40 36.12 -9.94
N LEU A 558 6.46 37.46 -9.85
CA LEU A 558 5.65 38.39 -10.65
C LEU A 558 6.38 38.87 -11.91
N ALA A 559 7.65 38.50 -12.11
CA ALA A 559 8.39 38.87 -13.31
C ALA A 559 7.77 38.22 -14.54
N VAL A 560 7.65 39.00 -15.63
CA VAL A 560 7.22 38.47 -16.92
C VAL A 560 8.21 37.41 -17.39
N THR A 561 7.71 36.19 -17.57
CA THR A 561 8.48 35.06 -18.10
C THR A 561 8.14 34.84 -19.56
N ALA A 562 9.14 34.40 -20.35
CA ALA A 562 8.89 33.92 -21.70
C ALA A 562 8.25 32.52 -21.65
N GLU A 563 7.69 32.08 -22.78
CA GLU A 563 7.28 30.67 -22.91
C GLU A 563 8.48 29.74 -22.71
N LEU A 564 8.23 28.59 -22.09
CA LEU A 564 9.25 27.58 -21.89
C LEU A 564 9.67 26.98 -23.24
N PRO A 565 10.95 26.64 -23.43
CA PRO A 565 11.38 25.95 -24.65
C PRO A 565 10.59 24.65 -24.86
N ALA A 566 10.25 24.35 -26.12
CA ALA A 566 9.66 23.06 -26.48
C ALA A 566 10.63 21.92 -26.13
N TYR A 567 10.10 20.78 -25.69
CA TYR A 567 10.92 19.67 -25.20
C TYR A 567 11.92 19.16 -26.26
N GLU A 568 11.47 19.02 -27.52
CA GLU A 568 12.37 18.65 -28.62
C GLU A 568 13.51 19.64 -28.83
N SER A 569 13.31 20.93 -28.51
CA SER A 569 14.37 21.94 -28.64
C SER A 569 15.42 21.79 -27.54
N LEU A 570 15.02 21.38 -26.33
CA LEU A 570 15.93 21.03 -25.24
C LEU A 570 16.79 19.82 -25.64
N ARG A 571 16.17 18.75 -26.17
CA ARG A 571 16.90 17.57 -26.68
C ARG A 571 17.81 17.88 -27.89
N ARG A 572 17.35 18.71 -28.84
CA ARG A 572 18.11 19.02 -30.07
C ARG A 572 19.32 19.92 -29.83
N ARG A 573 19.27 20.85 -28.87
CA ARG A 573 20.45 21.66 -28.48
C ARG A 573 21.65 20.79 -28.11
N MET A 574 21.38 19.56 -27.70
CA MET A 574 22.33 18.59 -27.17
C MET A 574 22.74 17.51 -28.20
N GLY A 575 22.11 17.51 -29.38
CA GLY A 575 22.21 16.44 -30.39
C GLY A 575 23.34 16.57 -31.41
N ALA A 576 24.21 17.57 -31.29
CA ALA A 576 25.33 17.78 -32.22
C ALA A 576 26.66 17.18 -31.71
N GLY A 577 26.68 15.92 -31.26
CA GLY A 577 27.94 15.33 -30.76
C GLY A 577 27.97 13.82 -30.48
N VAL A 578 28.66 13.10 -31.38
CA VAL A 578 29.34 11.78 -31.23
C VAL A 578 28.47 10.49 -31.14
N PRO A 579 28.66 9.52 -32.06
CA PRO A 579 28.03 8.19 -31.98
C PRO A 579 28.66 7.30 -30.90
N VAL A 580 27.79 6.52 -30.23
CA VAL A 580 28.02 5.59 -29.10
C VAL A 580 29.28 4.71 -29.22
N GLY A 581 29.68 4.34 -30.44
CA GLY A 581 30.87 3.51 -30.69
C GLY A 581 32.21 4.15 -30.32
N ALA A 582 32.32 5.49 -30.31
CA ALA A 582 33.56 6.18 -29.98
C ALA A 582 33.83 6.26 -28.45
N VAL A 583 32.78 6.19 -27.63
CA VAL A 583 32.86 6.28 -26.16
C VAL A 583 33.48 5.01 -25.58
N MET A 584 33.11 3.83 -26.09
CA MET A 584 33.68 2.54 -25.67
C MET A 584 35.20 2.43 -25.95
N GLN A 585 35.68 2.98 -27.06
CA GLN A 585 37.10 2.88 -27.44
C GLN A 585 38.03 3.80 -26.64
N ARG A 586 37.56 4.99 -26.24
CA ARG A 586 38.37 5.93 -25.45
C ARG A 586 38.51 5.51 -23.99
N TYR A 587 37.47 4.95 -23.38
CA TYR A 587 37.49 4.51 -21.98
C TYR A 587 38.37 3.27 -21.75
N ALA A 588 38.36 2.30 -22.68
CA ALA A 588 39.23 1.13 -22.63
C ALA A 588 40.74 1.48 -22.71
N GLY A 589 41.07 2.67 -23.21
CA GLY A 589 42.44 3.18 -23.30
C GLY A 589 42.97 3.75 -21.97
N SER A 590 42.14 4.42 -21.17
CA SER A 590 42.59 5.05 -19.91
C SER A 590 42.72 4.05 -18.75
N VAL A 591 41.85 3.04 -18.68
CA VAL A 591 41.87 2.02 -17.62
C VAL A 591 43.15 1.15 -17.66
N LYS A 592 43.81 1.03 -18.82
CA LYS A 592 45.07 0.27 -18.93
C LYS A 592 46.30 1.02 -18.38
N GLN A 593 46.23 2.33 -18.16
CA GLN A 593 47.38 3.11 -17.69
C GLN A 593 47.47 3.21 -16.16
N SER A 594 46.40 2.92 -15.41
CA SER A 594 46.40 3.01 -13.94
C SER A 594 46.87 1.74 -13.21
N HIS A 595 47.17 0.66 -13.92
CA HIS A 595 47.51 -0.66 -13.32
C HIS A 595 49.01 -1.02 -13.36
N GLN A 596 49.91 -0.10 -13.71
CA GLN A 596 51.35 -0.35 -13.66
C GLN A 596 52.12 0.74 -12.92
N VAL A 597 52.07 0.73 -11.58
CA VAL A 597 53.19 1.21 -10.76
C VAL A 597 53.43 0.18 -9.65
N GLY A 598 54.47 -0.63 -9.84
CA GLY A 598 54.86 -1.71 -8.94
C GLY A 598 55.53 -1.19 -7.67
N PHE A 599 55.22 -1.84 -6.55
CA PHE A 599 55.85 -1.65 -5.25
C PHE A 599 57.37 -1.93 -5.30
N GLY A 600 58.16 -0.87 -5.26
CA GLY A 600 59.61 -0.91 -5.05
C GLY A 600 59.95 -0.87 -3.55
N ARG A 601 60.43 -2.00 -3.03
CA ARG A 601 60.92 -2.21 -1.66
C ARG A 601 62.32 -1.62 -1.48
N HIS A 602 62.49 -0.55 -0.70
CA HIS A 602 63.73 -0.14 0.00
C HIS A 602 63.27 0.69 1.21
N GLY A 603 63.69 0.53 2.45
CA GLY A 603 64.92 0.02 3.04
C GLY A 603 65.23 0.98 4.20
N ALA A 604 64.99 0.54 5.43
CA ALA A 604 65.16 1.36 6.64
C ALA A 604 66.63 1.74 6.86
N ASN A 605 66.90 3.00 7.22
CA ASN A 605 67.95 3.44 8.16
C ASN A 605 67.95 4.98 8.32
N GLY A 606 68.15 5.45 9.55
CA GLY A 606 68.96 6.67 9.79
C GLY A 606 68.29 7.92 10.39
N VAL A 607 68.05 7.89 11.70
CA VAL A 607 68.45 8.88 12.72
C VAL A 607 68.60 10.37 12.32
N GLY A 608 67.73 11.21 12.90
CA GLY A 608 68.10 12.36 13.76
C GLY A 608 68.45 13.71 13.12
N GLY A 609 67.94 14.79 13.72
CA GLY A 609 68.58 16.10 13.66
C GLY A 609 67.61 17.27 13.48
N TYR A 610 67.32 17.96 14.58
CA TYR A 610 66.79 19.33 14.57
C TYR A 610 67.82 20.28 13.95
N GLY A 611 67.34 21.24 13.15
CA GLY A 611 68.13 22.37 12.67
C GLY A 611 67.26 23.38 11.94
N ASP A 612 66.86 24.42 12.66
CA ASP A 612 66.57 25.74 12.09
C ASP A 612 67.84 26.25 11.39
N ASP A 613 67.76 26.78 10.17
CA ASP A 613 68.23 28.14 9.92
C ASP A 613 67.87 28.71 8.55
N HIS A 614 67.73 30.04 8.60
CA HIS A 614 67.59 31.10 7.61
C HIS A 614 68.05 30.89 6.15
N GLY A 615 67.18 31.36 5.23
CA GLY A 615 67.44 32.48 4.30
C GLY A 615 68.62 32.39 3.32
N GLU A 616 68.34 32.37 2.02
CA GLU A 616 68.62 33.49 1.11
C GLU A 616 68.26 33.15 -0.35
N THR A 617 67.96 34.23 -1.06
CA THR A 617 67.59 34.37 -2.47
C THR A 617 68.72 33.99 -3.42
N ASP A 618 68.39 33.28 -4.51
CA ASP A 618 69.13 33.42 -5.77
C ASP A 618 68.16 33.31 -6.96
N GLU A 619 68.18 34.35 -7.80
CA GLU A 619 67.48 34.41 -9.09
C GLU A 619 68.12 33.47 -10.12
N PRO A 620 67.36 32.97 -11.12
CA PRO A 620 67.79 31.87 -11.98
C PRO A 620 68.59 32.34 -13.20
N SER A 621 69.58 31.54 -13.59
CA SER A 621 70.28 31.64 -14.88
C SER A 621 69.51 30.84 -15.96
N PRO A 622 69.55 31.22 -17.26
CA PRO A 622 68.58 30.77 -18.25
C PRO A 622 68.93 29.42 -18.91
N GLU A 623 67.88 28.61 -19.01
CA GLU A 623 67.53 27.61 -20.02
C GLU A 623 68.63 26.87 -20.81
N THR A 624 68.64 25.54 -20.64
CA THR A 624 68.89 24.61 -21.75
C THR A 624 67.71 23.64 -21.86
N HIS A 625 66.89 23.87 -22.88
CA HIS A 625 65.77 23.04 -23.33
C HIS A 625 66.28 21.66 -23.81
N ASP A 626 65.73 20.58 -23.26
CA ASP A 626 65.82 19.23 -23.85
C ASP A 626 64.51 18.93 -24.61
N PRO A 627 64.50 18.66 -25.93
CA PRO A 627 63.28 18.57 -26.74
C PRO A 627 62.51 17.23 -26.67
N GLU A 628 62.89 16.28 -25.81
CA GLU A 628 62.28 14.92 -25.80
C GLU A 628 61.80 14.43 -24.42
N ALA A 629 61.37 15.33 -23.53
CA ALA A 629 60.63 14.92 -22.33
C ALA A 629 59.12 14.77 -22.64
N PRO A 630 58.46 13.67 -22.23
CA PRO A 630 57.00 13.56 -22.34
C PRO A 630 56.35 14.71 -21.58
N LEU A 631 55.38 15.38 -22.22
CA LEU A 631 54.59 16.48 -21.66
C LEU A 631 54.13 16.12 -20.24
N ALA A 632 54.78 16.74 -19.25
CA ALA A 632 54.34 16.69 -17.87
C ALA A 632 52.88 17.19 -17.81
N LYS A 633 52.05 16.50 -17.04
CA LYS A 633 50.71 16.98 -16.67
C LYS A 633 50.85 18.44 -16.25
N VAL A 634 50.23 19.34 -17.00
CA VAL A 634 50.21 20.76 -16.65
C VAL A 634 49.57 20.88 -15.27
N ASP A 635 50.36 21.36 -14.30
CA ASP A 635 49.96 21.61 -12.92
C ASP A 635 49.07 22.86 -12.91
N VAL A 636 47.74 22.68 -12.97
CA VAL A 636 46.75 23.79 -12.97
C VAL A 636 46.46 24.28 -11.55
N ARG A 637 47.51 24.43 -10.73
CA ARG A 637 47.40 25.23 -9.50
C ARG A 637 47.22 26.68 -9.95
N TYR A 638 46.17 27.34 -9.49
CA TYR A 638 45.70 28.69 -9.86
C TYR A 638 44.70 28.77 -11.04
N SER A 639 43.60 28.01 -10.96
CA SER A 639 42.32 28.65 -11.27
C SER A 639 42.06 29.74 -10.22
N ASP A 640 41.74 30.96 -10.63
CA ASP A 640 41.29 32.02 -9.71
C ASP A 640 40.27 31.42 -8.73
N PRO A 641 40.47 31.52 -7.39
CA PRO A 641 39.48 31.07 -6.42
C PRO A 641 38.06 31.58 -6.73
N ALA A 642 37.93 32.75 -7.36
CA ALA A 642 36.65 33.30 -7.80
C ALA A 642 35.88 32.42 -8.81
N ASN A 643 36.54 31.49 -9.48
CA ASN A 643 35.95 30.61 -10.51
C ASN A 643 35.58 29.21 -10.00
N VAL A 644 35.66 28.95 -8.69
CA VAL A 644 35.25 27.65 -8.12
C VAL A 644 33.73 27.51 -8.15
N ILE A 645 33.25 26.57 -8.96
CA ILE A 645 31.83 26.18 -9.01
C ILE A 645 31.52 25.34 -7.77
N ARG A 646 30.53 25.76 -6.96
CA ARG A 646 30.16 25.09 -5.68
C ARG A 646 28.90 24.23 -5.76
N THR A 647 28.35 24.06 -6.95
CA THR A 647 27.20 23.22 -7.26
C THR A 647 27.66 22.01 -8.07
N ALA A 648 27.10 20.84 -7.81
CA ALA A 648 27.44 19.63 -8.55
C ALA A 648 26.22 18.72 -8.70
N LEU A 649 26.11 18.11 -9.88
CA LEU A 649 25.24 16.95 -10.10
C LEU A 649 26.01 15.71 -9.64
N CYS A 650 25.35 14.81 -8.91
CA CYS A 650 25.98 13.56 -8.48
C CYS A 650 25.28 12.35 -9.11
N VAL A 651 26.06 11.33 -9.45
CA VAL A 651 25.53 10.03 -9.88
C VAL A 651 26.03 8.98 -8.91
N GLU A 652 25.10 8.32 -8.23
CA GLU A 652 25.40 7.38 -7.14
C GLU A 652 24.66 6.03 -7.38
N PRO A 653 25.36 4.90 -7.54
CA PRO A 653 24.75 3.58 -7.52
C PRO A 653 24.37 3.20 -6.09
N ARG A 654 23.08 2.92 -5.84
CA ARG A 654 22.60 2.40 -4.55
C ARG A 654 21.61 1.26 -4.78
N GLY A 655 21.84 0.13 -4.11
CA GLY A 655 21.00 -1.06 -4.26
C GLY A 655 20.89 -1.56 -5.71
N GLY A 656 21.92 -1.35 -6.54
CA GLY A 656 21.90 -1.71 -7.95
C GLY A 656 21.17 -0.73 -8.88
N VAL A 657 20.70 0.41 -8.36
CA VAL A 657 20.02 1.48 -9.10
C VAL A 657 20.89 2.73 -9.19
N LEU A 658 20.92 3.42 -10.33
CA LEU A 658 21.59 4.73 -10.43
C LEU A 658 20.67 5.85 -9.94
N HIS A 659 21.13 6.60 -8.96
CA HIS A 659 20.50 7.83 -8.50
C HIS A 659 21.23 9.03 -9.09
N VAL A 660 20.49 9.92 -9.74
CA VAL A 660 20.97 11.19 -10.26
C VAL A 660 20.48 12.31 -9.34
N PHE A 661 21.40 12.86 -8.57
CA PHE A 661 21.16 13.97 -7.67
C PHE A 661 21.25 15.30 -8.43
N MET A 662 20.12 15.98 -8.54
CA MET A 662 19.98 17.27 -9.20
C MET A 662 20.58 18.38 -8.33
N PRO A 663 21.46 19.25 -8.87
CA PRO A 663 21.98 20.41 -8.17
C PRO A 663 20.89 21.50 -8.03
N PRO A 664 21.05 22.45 -7.09
CA PRO A 664 20.14 23.59 -7.01
C PRO A 664 20.21 24.39 -8.32
N CYS A 665 19.04 24.76 -8.84
CA CYS A 665 18.89 25.61 -10.03
C CYS A 665 18.04 26.84 -9.65
N ASP A 666 18.41 28.02 -10.14
CA ASP A 666 17.72 29.29 -9.86
C ASP A 666 16.52 29.54 -10.79
N ARG A 667 16.46 28.81 -11.91
CA ARG A 667 15.47 28.99 -12.98
C ARG A 667 14.95 27.67 -13.51
N LEU A 668 13.65 27.61 -13.80
CA LEU A 668 13.01 26.42 -14.35
C LEU A 668 13.59 26.04 -15.72
N GLU A 669 13.89 27.01 -16.58
CA GLU A 669 14.46 26.75 -17.91
C GLU A 669 15.79 25.99 -17.83
N VAL A 670 16.61 26.28 -16.82
CA VAL A 670 17.91 25.63 -16.58
C VAL A 670 17.70 24.21 -16.06
N TYR A 671 16.75 24.03 -15.12
CA TYR A 671 16.40 22.71 -14.62
C TYR A 671 15.88 21.79 -15.73
N LEU A 672 15.01 22.32 -16.61
CA LEU A 672 14.46 21.57 -17.74
C LEU A 672 15.52 21.19 -18.78
N ASP A 673 16.51 22.05 -19.00
CA ASP A 673 17.64 21.74 -19.88
C ASP A 673 18.50 20.61 -19.30
N LEU A 674 18.80 20.67 -18.00
CA LEU A 674 19.55 19.62 -17.31
C LEU A 674 18.79 18.29 -17.24
N ILE A 675 17.48 18.30 -16.96
CA ILE A 675 16.73 17.05 -16.89
C ILE A 675 16.58 16.38 -18.25
N ALA A 676 16.42 17.17 -19.33
CA ALA A 676 16.45 16.64 -20.69
C ALA A 676 17.82 16.02 -21.03
N ALA A 677 18.92 16.61 -20.52
CA ALA A 677 20.26 16.04 -20.62
C ALA A 677 20.38 14.67 -19.95
N VAL A 678 19.83 14.56 -18.75
CA VAL A 678 19.84 13.33 -17.95
C VAL A 678 19.01 12.25 -18.62
N GLU A 679 17.80 12.57 -19.08
CA GLU A 679 16.93 11.64 -19.79
C GLU A 679 17.57 11.14 -21.08
N ASP A 680 18.13 12.04 -21.90
CA ASP A 680 18.88 11.67 -23.10
C ASP A 680 20.04 10.72 -22.82
N THR A 681 20.75 10.98 -21.72
CA THR A 681 21.90 10.17 -21.31
C THR A 681 21.45 8.78 -20.88
N ALA A 682 20.41 8.71 -20.05
CA ALA A 682 19.77 7.47 -19.62
C ALA A 682 19.28 6.64 -20.82
N GLU A 683 18.63 7.27 -21.80
CA GLU A 683 18.17 6.60 -23.02
C GLU A 683 19.34 6.08 -23.87
N SER A 684 20.38 6.90 -24.06
CA SER A 684 21.54 6.52 -24.87
C SER A 684 22.36 5.36 -24.29
N LEU A 685 22.33 5.21 -22.97
CA LEU A 685 23.04 4.17 -22.22
C LEU A 685 22.13 3.00 -21.84
N ASP A 686 20.84 3.04 -22.20
CA ASP A 686 19.82 2.08 -21.78
C ASP A 686 19.87 1.82 -20.26
N THR A 687 19.92 2.91 -19.49
CA THR A 687 20.18 2.89 -18.06
C THR A 687 19.08 3.65 -17.32
N PRO A 688 18.10 2.94 -16.73
CA PRO A 688 17.08 3.56 -15.88
C PRO A 688 17.69 4.26 -14.67
N VAL A 689 17.13 5.39 -14.26
CA VAL A 689 17.62 6.23 -13.17
C VAL A 689 16.52 6.66 -12.21
N ILE A 690 16.92 6.99 -10.98
CA ILE A 690 16.09 7.70 -10.00
C ILE A 690 16.56 9.15 -9.95
N ILE A 691 15.64 10.09 -10.11
CA ILE A 691 15.93 11.52 -9.98
C ILE A 691 15.65 11.95 -8.55
N GLU A 692 16.61 12.63 -7.92
CA GLU A 692 16.54 13.09 -6.54
C GLU A 692 17.33 14.39 -6.33
N GLY A 693 17.39 14.86 -5.08
CA GLY A 693 18.17 16.04 -4.70
C GLY A 693 17.32 17.29 -4.66
N TYR A 694 17.78 18.37 -5.28
CA TYR A 694 17.06 19.64 -5.28
C TYR A 694 15.89 19.60 -6.27
N GLU A 695 14.72 20.00 -5.79
CA GLU A 695 13.49 20.13 -6.58
C GLU A 695 13.64 21.22 -7.65
N PRO A 696 12.81 21.19 -8.73
CA PRO A 696 12.69 22.32 -9.63
C PRO A 696 12.39 23.62 -8.84
N PRO A 697 12.98 24.77 -9.21
CA PRO A 697 12.66 26.03 -8.56
C PRO A 697 11.19 26.37 -8.76
N HIS A 698 10.61 27.07 -7.77
CA HIS A 698 9.21 27.45 -7.78
C HIS A 698 8.87 28.29 -9.03
N ASP A 699 7.88 27.84 -9.81
CA ASP A 699 7.48 28.48 -11.06
C ASP A 699 6.00 28.17 -11.39
N HIS A 700 5.22 29.21 -11.72
CA HIS A 700 3.78 29.09 -11.97
C HIS A 700 3.42 28.27 -13.23
N ARG A 701 4.40 28.01 -14.12
CA ARG A 701 4.25 27.22 -15.35
C ARG A 701 4.34 25.71 -15.09
N LEU A 702 4.72 25.31 -13.87
CA LEU A 702 4.81 23.92 -13.44
C LEU A 702 3.69 23.61 -12.44
N GLN A 703 3.11 22.41 -12.54
CA GLN A 703 2.24 21.84 -11.53
C GLN A 703 2.94 20.64 -10.90
N HIS A 704 2.52 20.28 -9.68
CA HIS A 704 3.00 19.09 -9.03
C HIS A 704 1.96 18.45 -8.13
N ILE A 705 2.11 17.14 -7.94
CA ILE A 705 1.43 16.35 -6.92
C ILE A 705 2.49 15.68 -6.07
N LYS A 706 2.25 15.59 -4.77
CA LYS A 706 3.23 15.08 -3.81
C LYS A 706 2.61 14.05 -2.90
N VAL A 707 3.33 12.95 -2.66
CA VAL A 707 2.95 11.89 -1.72
C VAL A 707 4.00 11.84 -0.62
N THR A 708 3.57 12.04 0.62
CA THR A 708 4.44 12.08 1.79
C THR A 708 3.99 11.16 2.92
N PRO A 709 4.94 10.59 3.67
CA PRO A 709 4.65 9.82 4.87
C PRO A 709 4.45 10.74 6.07
N ASP A 710 3.29 10.61 6.72
CA ASP A 710 3.00 11.22 8.01
C ASP A 710 2.69 10.15 9.06
N PRO A 711 2.76 10.45 10.37
CA PRO A 711 2.51 9.46 11.41
C PRO A 711 1.13 8.82 11.22
N GLY A 712 1.12 7.51 10.99
CA GLY A 712 -0.10 6.74 10.78
C GLY A 712 -0.78 6.89 9.42
N VAL A 713 -0.33 7.77 8.51
CA VAL A 713 -0.98 7.97 7.19
C VAL A 713 0.01 8.23 6.05
N LEU A 714 -0.45 8.04 4.82
CA LEU A 714 0.11 8.66 3.63
C LEU A 714 -0.70 9.89 3.28
N GLU A 715 -0.06 11.04 3.13
CA GLU A 715 -0.69 12.29 2.73
C GLU A 715 -0.40 12.54 1.24
N VAL A 716 -1.43 12.94 0.49
CA VAL A 716 -1.31 13.36 -0.91
C VAL A 716 -1.62 14.85 -0.99
N ASN A 717 -0.64 15.67 -1.34
CA ASN A 717 -0.84 17.09 -1.60
C ASN A 717 -1.19 17.25 -3.09
N VAL A 718 -2.44 17.60 -3.40
CA VAL A 718 -2.91 17.72 -4.79
C VAL A 718 -2.59 19.09 -5.39
N HIS A 719 -2.49 19.14 -6.71
CA HIS A 719 -2.34 20.41 -7.43
C HIS A 719 -3.63 21.24 -7.31
N PRO A 720 -3.55 22.58 -7.36
CA PRO A 720 -4.73 23.42 -7.23
C PRO A 720 -5.68 23.29 -8.42
N ALA A 721 -6.98 23.17 -8.14
CA ALA A 721 -8.09 23.22 -9.07
C ALA A 721 -8.60 24.65 -9.27
N GLU A 722 -8.98 25.03 -10.49
CA GLU A 722 -9.53 26.35 -10.84
C GLU A 722 -11.07 26.34 -10.96
N SER A 723 -11.70 25.16 -10.89
CA SER A 723 -13.15 24.99 -10.98
C SER A 723 -13.65 23.83 -10.11
N TRP A 724 -14.95 23.81 -9.86
CA TRP A 724 -15.63 22.73 -9.16
C TRP A 724 -15.46 21.38 -9.88
N ASP A 725 -15.61 21.35 -11.21
CA ASP A 725 -15.46 20.12 -11.99
C ASP A 725 -14.03 19.56 -11.89
N GLU A 726 -13.03 20.45 -11.93
CA GLU A 726 -11.64 20.06 -11.75
C GLU A 726 -11.37 19.55 -10.32
N LEU A 727 -11.92 20.21 -9.30
CA LEU A 727 -11.81 19.76 -7.91
C LEU A 727 -12.39 18.35 -7.74
N VAL A 728 -13.61 18.11 -8.24
CA VAL A 728 -14.25 16.78 -8.18
C VAL A 728 -13.41 15.74 -8.92
N ASN A 729 -12.92 16.05 -10.11
CA ASN A 729 -12.10 15.12 -10.90
C ASN A 729 -10.77 14.77 -10.20
N ILE A 730 -10.10 15.76 -9.60
CA ILE A 730 -8.87 15.55 -8.85
C ILE A 730 -9.15 14.71 -7.61
N THR A 731 -10.13 15.10 -6.79
CA THR A 731 -10.45 14.41 -5.54
C THR A 731 -10.88 12.97 -5.81
N THR A 732 -11.88 12.74 -6.68
CA THR A 732 -12.34 11.39 -7.00
C THR A 732 -11.20 10.55 -7.60
N GLY A 733 -10.37 11.14 -8.47
CA GLY A 733 -9.28 10.41 -9.09
C GLY A 733 -8.18 9.99 -8.13
N VAL A 734 -7.83 10.85 -7.16
CA VAL A 734 -6.85 10.49 -6.12
C VAL A 734 -7.38 9.36 -5.25
N TYR A 735 -8.66 9.38 -4.88
CA TYR A 735 -9.27 8.32 -4.06
C TYR A 735 -9.37 6.99 -4.81
N GLU A 736 -9.73 7.03 -6.09
CA GLU A 736 -9.73 5.84 -6.96
C GLU A 736 -8.34 5.22 -7.10
N ASP A 737 -7.33 6.04 -7.37
CA ASP A 737 -5.95 5.55 -7.55
C ASP A 737 -5.36 5.06 -6.22
N ALA A 738 -5.66 5.73 -5.10
CA ALA A 738 -5.32 5.24 -3.76
C ALA A 738 -5.93 3.86 -3.50
N ARG A 739 -7.23 3.69 -3.76
CA ARG A 739 -7.92 2.40 -3.64
C ARG A 739 -7.23 1.33 -4.48
N ASN A 740 -6.94 1.61 -5.75
CA ASN A 740 -6.28 0.68 -6.66
C ASN A 740 -4.82 0.38 -6.25
N SER A 741 -4.21 1.24 -5.44
CA SER A 741 -2.92 1.03 -4.76
C SER A 741 -3.05 0.38 -3.39
N ARG A 742 -4.22 -0.21 -3.05
CA ARG A 742 -4.50 -0.87 -1.76
C ARG A 742 -4.47 0.09 -0.56
N LEU A 743 -4.80 1.35 -0.80
CA LEU A 743 -4.87 2.39 0.22
C LEU A 743 -6.33 2.84 0.41
N GLY A 744 -6.77 2.92 1.66
CA GLY A 744 -8.12 3.30 2.07
C GLY A 744 -8.12 4.54 2.96
N THR A 745 -9.30 5.09 3.23
CA THR A 745 -9.48 6.28 4.07
C THR A 745 -9.99 5.97 5.47
N GLU A 746 -9.92 4.70 5.86
CA GLU A 746 -10.52 4.15 7.06
C GLU A 746 -9.56 3.21 7.78
N LYS A 747 -9.69 3.18 9.10
CA LYS A 747 -8.96 2.27 9.98
C LYS A 747 -9.88 1.78 11.10
N PHE A 748 -9.42 0.76 11.81
CA PHE A 748 -10.05 0.31 13.05
C PHE A 748 -9.28 0.87 14.24
N ASP A 749 -10.00 1.47 15.18
CA ASP A 749 -9.45 1.77 16.50
C ASP A 749 -9.28 0.46 17.31
N LEU A 750 -8.52 0.53 18.41
CA LEU A 750 -8.22 -0.65 19.25
C LEU A 750 -9.46 -1.36 19.82
N ASP A 751 -10.60 -0.68 19.88
CA ASP A 751 -11.88 -1.25 20.32
C ASP A 751 -12.72 -1.84 19.17
N GLY A 752 -12.16 -1.88 17.95
CA GLY A 752 -12.82 -2.35 16.74
C GLY A 752 -13.74 -1.31 16.09
N THR A 753 -13.79 -0.07 16.60
CA THR A 753 -14.58 1.01 16.00
C THR A 753 -13.95 1.47 14.70
N HIS A 754 -14.78 1.66 13.68
CA HIS A 754 -14.35 2.17 12.38
C HIS A 754 -14.20 3.70 12.42
N THR A 755 -13.01 4.22 12.07
CA THR A 755 -12.70 5.65 12.06
C THR A 755 -12.05 6.06 10.75
N GLY A 756 -12.20 7.34 10.38
CA GLY A 756 -11.48 7.90 9.24
C GLY A 756 -9.98 7.99 9.52
N SER A 757 -9.15 7.96 8.47
CA SER A 757 -7.69 8.08 8.58
C SER A 757 -7.21 9.35 9.31
N GLY A 758 -8.08 10.38 9.39
CA GLY A 758 -8.00 11.43 10.41
C GLY A 758 -7.35 12.75 9.97
N GLY A 759 -6.60 12.79 8.85
CA GLY A 759 -5.88 14.00 8.41
C GLY A 759 -6.45 14.73 7.20
N GLY A 760 -7.24 14.08 6.35
CA GLY A 760 -7.50 14.53 4.98
C GLY A 760 -8.63 15.51 4.72
N ASN A 761 -9.17 16.20 5.73
CA ASN A 761 -10.37 17.03 5.58
C ASN A 761 -10.07 18.52 5.33
N HIS A 762 -8.82 18.88 5.08
CA HIS A 762 -8.45 20.27 4.81
C HIS A 762 -8.83 20.66 3.39
N VAL A 763 -9.63 21.70 3.27
CA VAL A 763 -9.83 22.43 2.01
C VAL A 763 -8.89 23.62 2.05
N VAL A 764 -7.95 23.66 1.11
CA VAL A 764 -7.03 24.79 0.94
C VAL A 764 -7.62 25.71 -0.12
N LEU A 765 -7.72 27.00 0.19
CA LEU A 765 -8.17 28.02 -0.75
C LEU A 765 -7.03 29.01 -1.01
N GLY A 766 -6.72 29.20 -2.28
CA GLY A 766 -5.71 30.15 -2.77
C GLY A 766 -6.30 31.05 -3.86
N GLY A 767 -5.51 32.02 -4.33
CA GLY A 767 -5.93 32.96 -5.37
C GLY A 767 -4.86 33.98 -5.67
#